data_AF-A0A813F7X0-F1
#
_entry.id   AF-A0A813F7X0-F1
#
_cell.length_a   1.000
_cell.length_b   1.000
_cell.length_c   1.000
_cell.angle_alpha   90.00
_cell.angle_beta   90.00
_cell.angle_gamma   90.00
#
_symmetry.space_group_name_H-M   'P 1'
#
loop_
_entity.id
_entity.type
_entity.pdbx_description
1 polymer ?
#
loop_
_entity_poly.entity_id
_entity_poly.type
_entity_poly.pdbx_seq_one_letter_code
_entity_poly.pdbx_strand_id
1 'polypeptide(L)'
;MSAFPWKLLEVVKLLDDRAAADLRQLFRQPGPLSQNPCYKFHLSEGAVRRGMDQLKELKCSVADLEQRTALLREAFPFQGYIQKVEERGISHEQLVRVETFAATHCPSWHDIRAAEDTLSMDTLNLYQLTPWCIKPATIERNCSMVELFSDSPCLPSNFCSHWWGEPLRDFVACIGRHCAVRQLCFRSTFYWICAYANRQHALSEELNDDPKQTSFYKAMCLADCLLLILDNVGPAMPFTRVWCAYELFMALIDEDRKKKPLLLDTVAHTKAGACAYPAGTFVLTDGFTDAEAKVRDAGFPAEAEACKSLRELCFPIHVLEKGMNLRLQEAQASEEADRRHILNSVVGKQLHELDEAPPLEHANYTEVNAQLGSRFAVACFEPAFKKGSPSLRLSVARALQADPWRRQLVLNIDNIPKERQAAAFGVCVADLPANLQDLSLIWKSFAADSNLAALAEKLPISLHQLRLDFELCKQISDAGVAALAEKLPISLQQLRLDFTTCSQISDAGVAALAGRLSISLQQLQLNFRGCQISDAGVAALAEKLPISLQQLHLDFVMCEQISDAGVAALAEKLPISLHQLHVDFELCKQISDAGVAALAEKLPISLQDLQLRFARCEISDAGVAALAEKLPISLRQLQLGFRGCLISDAATQAARSLESLRAWAAASELGAAPDLEMRLSSGEETAEGLQEKDEEGEEGEEGEIGKPSHESRRARPAAPAAPWRGQPPTLALPAPSPAAPQTRHSTAKNAETSSDTVLAEGLADETDVGSLDFAYHFDNSALSKVPSLFETMCSALLCATTLEKLSLKVVGCQQINDAAVAALAERLPISLQDLQLDFMGCQQISDAGVAALAEKLPISLQQLQLVFYGCQQISDAGVAALAEKLPISLHQLQLNFNSCQQISDAVVAALAEKLPISLQQLQLEFSCCNQICDAAVAALAEKLPISLQQLQLDFTYCEQISDAAVAALAEKLPISLHRLQLSFEECWEISDAGVAALAEKLPISLHQLQLDFMGCQQISDAGVAALAEKLPIGLRQLHLDFRGCQQISKAAREAAGSLGSQTLSEEGEKARVRELGARPRS
;
A
#
# COMPACT_ATOMS: atom_id res chain seq x y z
N MET A 1 34.17 -23.50 -61.25
CA MET A 1 32.98 -22.61 -61.23
C MET A 1 32.09 -22.99 -62.41
N SER A 2 31.00 -23.77 -62.22
CA SER A 2 29.96 -24.02 -63.25
C SER A 2 28.94 -25.09 -62.78
N ALA A 3 27.96 -24.73 -61.94
CA ALA A 3 26.89 -25.68 -61.54
C ALA A 3 25.57 -25.06 -61.02
N PHE A 4 25.48 -23.73 -60.80
CA PHE A 4 24.36 -23.11 -60.10
C PHE A 4 23.25 -22.42 -60.93
N PRO A 5 23.45 -21.93 -62.18
CA PRO A 5 22.41 -21.16 -62.89
C PRO A 5 21.09 -21.88 -63.23
N TRP A 6 21.01 -23.20 -63.08
CA TRP A 6 20.00 -24.02 -63.75
C TRP A 6 18.78 -24.31 -62.86
N LYS A 7 18.96 -24.41 -61.53
CA LYS A 7 17.85 -24.65 -60.58
C LYS A 7 16.95 -23.42 -60.35
N LEU A 8 17.51 -22.20 -60.43
CA LEU A 8 16.74 -20.96 -60.34
C LEU A 8 15.75 -20.79 -61.52
N LEU A 9 16.05 -21.41 -62.67
CA LEU A 9 15.18 -21.39 -63.85
C LEU A 9 13.93 -22.28 -63.72
N GLU A 10 13.88 -23.22 -62.76
CA GLU A 10 12.64 -23.94 -62.43
C GLU A 10 11.76 -23.15 -61.45
N VAL A 11 12.37 -22.42 -60.50
CA VAL A 11 11.64 -21.50 -59.61
C VAL A 11 10.90 -20.42 -60.41
N VAL A 12 11.50 -19.91 -61.49
CA VAL A 12 10.89 -18.93 -62.40
C VAL A 12 9.70 -19.50 -63.21
N LYS A 13 9.55 -20.83 -63.34
CA LYS A 13 8.39 -21.46 -63.99
C LYS A 13 7.15 -21.58 -63.08
N LEU A 14 7.30 -21.30 -61.78
CA LEU A 14 6.22 -21.34 -60.78
C LEU A 14 5.66 -19.94 -60.44
N LEU A 15 6.11 -18.91 -61.16
CA LEU A 15 5.72 -17.52 -60.95
C LEU A 15 4.60 -17.10 -61.94
N ASP A 16 3.72 -16.22 -61.46
CA ASP A 16 2.91 -15.33 -62.31
C ASP A 16 3.84 -14.46 -63.18
N ASP A 17 3.42 -14.15 -64.41
CA ASP A 17 4.15 -13.32 -65.38
C ASP A 17 4.61 -11.97 -64.78
N ARG A 18 3.88 -11.40 -63.81
CA ARG A 18 4.32 -10.19 -63.07
C ARG A 18 5.55 -10.43 -62.21
N ALA A 19 5.52 -11.41 -61.31
CA ALA A 19 6.64 -11.70 -60.42
C ALA A 19 7.89 -12.19 -61.19
N ALA A 20 7.68 -12.86 -62.33
CA ALA A 20 8.75 -13.23 -63.25
C ALA A 20 9.38 -12.02 -63.97
N ALA A 21 8.65 -10.92 -64.16
CA ALA A 21 9.16 -9.70 -64.79
C ALA A 21 10.08 -8.91 -63.84
N ASP A 22 9.66 -8.70 -62.59
CA ASP A 22 10.40 -7.92 -61.60
C ASP A 22 11.78 -8.54 -61.30
N LEU A 23 11.83 -9.87 -61.10
CA LEU A 23 13.09 -10.61 -60.93
C LEU A 23 14.01 -10.48 -62.16
N ARG A 24 13.47 -10.48 -63.39
CA ARG A 24 14.27 -10.27 -64.61
C ARG A 24 14.78 -8.83 -64.75
N GLN A 25 14.13 -7.86 -64.14
CA GLN A 25 14.55 -6.46 -64.14
C GLN A 25 15.68 -6.21 -63.13
N LEU A 26 15.60 -6.85 -61.95
CA LEU A 26 16.62 -6.81 -60.90
C LEU A 26 17.98 -7.34 -61.38
N PHE A 27 18.00 -8.40 -62.20
CA PHE A 27 19.23 -8.97 -62.79
C PHE A 27 19.76 -8.24 -64.04
N ARG A 28 19.16 -7.12 -64.47
CA ARG A 28 19.56 -6.40 -65.71
C ARG A 28 20.29 -5.08 -65.52
N GLN A 29 20.44 -4.57 -64.30
CA GLN A 29 21.15 -3.30 -64.06
C GLN A 29 22.60 -3.50 -63.59
N PRO A 30 23.61 -3.04 -64.34
CA PRO A 30 25.00 -3.01 -63.87
C PRO A 30 25.24 -1.77 -62.97
N GLY A 31 24.83 -1.87 -61.70
CA GLY A 31 25.10 -0.89 -60.64
C GLY A 31 26.31 -1.25 -59.75
N PRO A 32 26.84 -0.30 -58.95
CA PRO A 32 28.10 -0.46 -58.22
C PRO A 32 27.97 -1.30 -56.93
N LEU A 33 27.66 -2.59 -57.07
CA LEU A 33 27.67 -3.59 -55.98
C LEU A 33 28.63 -4.77 -56.26
N SER A 34 29.50 -4.65 -57.26
CA SER A 34 30.38 -5.72 -57.76
C SER A 34 31.71 -5.90 -57.01
N GLN A 35 31.90 -5.27 -55.84
CA GLN A 35 33.17 -5.31 -55.08
C GLN A 35 33.03 -5.69 -53.59
N ASN A 36 31.94 -6.34 -53.17
CA ASN A 36 31.79 -6.81 -51.79
C ASN A 36 31.69 -8.36 -51.72
N PRO A 37 32.73 -9.10 -51.27
CA PRO A 37 32.78 -10.56 -51.41
C PRO A 37 31.85 -11.35 -50.46
N CYS A 38 31.10 -10.68 -49.58
CA CYS A 38 30.27 -11.32 -48.55
C CYS A 38 28.85 -11.75 -49.03
N TYR A 39 28.35 -11.28 -50.19
CA TYR A 39 27.02 -11.66 -50.67
C TYR A 39 27.03 -12.99 -51.45
N LYS A 40 26.99 -14.10 -50.70
CA LYS A 40 26.56 -15.42 -51.20
C LYS A 40 25.35 -15.92 -50.41
N PHE A 41 24.16 -15.57 -50.87
CA PHE A 41 22.93 -16.16 -50.35
C PHE A 41 22.82 -17.64 -50.74
N HIS A 42 23.11 -18.52 -49.79
CA HIS A 42 22.63 -19.91 -49.83
C HIS A 42 21.23 -19.98 -49.21
N LEU A 43 20.22 -19.57 -49.99
CA LEU A 43 18.82 -19.81 -49.61
C LEU A 43 18.48 -21.30 -49.80
N SER A 44 17.91 -21.92 -48.78
CA SER A 44 17.41 -23.29 -48.87
C SER A 44 16.06 -23.32 -49.63
N GLU A 45 15.75 -24.47 -50.23
CA GLU A 45 14.49 -24.67 -50.97
C GLU A 45 13.25 -24.38 -50.12
N GLY A 46 13.30 -24.74 -48.83
CA GLY A 46 12.27 -24.39 -47.84
C GLY A 46 12.16 -22.90 -47.54
N ALA A 47 13.27 -22.14 -47.53
CA ALA A 47 13.24 -20.69 -47.34
C ALA A 47 12.60 -19.98 -48.55
N VAL A 48 12.91 -20.44 -49.78
CA VAL A 48 12.27 -19.93 -51.01
C VAL A 48 10.78 -20.20 -51.00
N ARG A 49 10.35 -21.42 -50.62
CA ARG A 49 8.93 -21.79 -50.55
C ARG A 49 8.15 -20.95 -49.53
N ARG A 50 8.67 -20.79 -48.30
CA ARG A 50 8.05 -19.91 -47.29
C ARG A 50 7.94 -18.46 -47.76
N GLY A 51 8.94 -17.95 -48.48
CA GLY A 51 8.90 -16.60 -49.05
C GLY A 51 7.79 -16.44 -50.10
N MET A 52 7.59 -17.44 -50.95
CA MET A 52 6.48 -17.46 -51.91
C MET A 52 5.11 -17.52 -51.22
N ASP A 53 4.98 -18.25 -50.12
CA ASP A 53 3.72 -18.35 -49.39
C ASP A 53 3.41 -17.03 -48.63
N GLN A 54 4.43 -16.32 -48.12
CA GLN A 54 4.25 -14.96 -47.60
C GLN A 54 3.83 -13.94 -48.66
N LEU A 55 4.38 -13.98 -49.88
CA LEU A 55 3.97 -13.09 -50.97
C LEU A 55 2.48 -13.27 -51.32
N LYS A 56 1.98 -14.51 -51.30
CA LYS A 56 0.55 -14.81 -51.48
C LYS A 56 -0.30 -14.34 -50.31
N GLU A 57 0.16 -14.57 -49.07
CA GLU A 57 -0.54 -14.16 -47.84
C GLU A 57 -0.66 -12.62 -47.77
N LEU A 58 0.42 -11.89 -48.06
CA LEU A 58 0.50 -10.44 -47.94
C LEU A 58 0.05 -9.64 -49.17
N LYS A 59 -0.15 -10.29 -50.33
CA LYS A 59 -0.52 -9.65 -51.62
C LYS A 59 0.44 -8.51 -52.04
N CYS A 60 1.72 -8.61 -51.70
CA CYS A 60 2.74 -7.58 -51.94
C CYS A 60 3.80 -7.99 -52.98
N SER A 61 4.63 -7.05 -53.43
CA SER A 61 5.75 -7.35 -54.34
C SER A 61 6.96 -7.96 -53.61
N VAL A 62 7.87 -8.56 -54.37
CA VAL A 62 9.15 -9.08 -53.84
C VAL A 62 9.96 -7.97 -53.20
N ALA A 63 9.99 -6.77 -53.79
CA ALA A 63 10.73 -5.63 -53.27
C ALA A 63 10.16 -5.12 -51.93
N ASP A 64 8.83 -5.07 -51.80
CA ASP A 64 8.17 -4.67 -50.55
C ASP A 64 8.47 -5.66 -49.41
N LEU A 65 8.49 -6.96 -49.73
CA LEU A 65 8.82 -8.02 -48.77
C LEU A 65 10.31 -7.97 -48.38
N GLU A 66 11.21 -7.75 -49.34
CA GLU A 66 12.66 -7.62 -49.07
C GLU A 66 12.97 -6.40 -48.19
N GLN A 67 12.40 -5.23 -48.51
CA GLN A 67 12.56 -4.01 -47.72
C GLN A 67 12.00 -4.19 -46.29
N ARG A 68 10.81 -4.78 -46.16
CA ARG A 68 10.21 -5.07 -44.84
C ARG A 68 11.04 -6.06 -44.03
N THR A 69 11.56 -7.11 -44.67
CA THR A 69 12.39 -8.11 -43.99
C THR A 69 13.72 -7.51 -43.55
N ALA A 70 14.31 -6.60 -44.33
CA ALA A 70 15.50 -5.84 -43.91
C ALA A 70 15.23 -4.99 -42.66
N LEU A 71 14.15 -4.21 -42.67
CA LEU A 71 13.74 -3.36 -41.54
C LEU A 71 13.40 -4.18 -40.28
N LEU A 72 12.78 -5.35 -40.42
CA LEU A 72 12.51 -6.24 -39.29
C LEU A 72 13.76 -6.93 -38.73
N ARG A 73 14.77 -7.25 -39.56
CA ARG A 73 16.07 -7.76 -39.08
C ARG A 73 16.83 -6.72 -38.25
N GLU A 74 16.72 -5.45 -38.61
CA GLU A 74 17.32 -4.34 -37.86
C GLU A 74 16.59 -4.11 -36.53
N ALA A 75 15.25 -4.12 -36.56
CA ALA A 75 14.42 -3.97 -35.37
C ALA A 75 14.51 -5.17 -34.39
N PHE A 76 14.65 -6.39 -34.91
CA PHE A 76 14.64 -7.65 -34.16
C PHE A 76 15.75 -8.61 -34.65
N PRO A 77 17.03 -8.33 -34.35
CA PRO A 77 18.14 -9.18 -34.78
C PRO A 77 18.10 -10.55 -34.08
N PHE A 78 18.26 -11.63 -34.83
CA PHE A 78 18.30 -13.00 -34.29
C PHE A 78 19.45 -13.16 -33.28
N GLN A 79 19.12 -13.64 -32.07
CA GLN A 79 20.09 -13.85 -30.99
C GLN A 79 20.59 -15.30 -30.97
N GLY A 80 19.68 -16.28 -30.91
CA GLY A 80 20.03 -17.70 -30.87
C GLY A 80 18.80 -18.62 -30.83
N TYR A 81 19.03 -19.93 -30.83
CA TYR A 81 17.94 -20.92 -30.77
C TYR A 81 17.72 -21.43 -29.34
N ILE A 82 16.49 -21.29 -28.85
CA ILE A 82 16.02 -21.87 -27.59
C ILE A 82 15.32 -23.20 -27.94
N GLN A 83 15.96 -24.31 -27.57
CA GLN A 83 15.56 -25.65 -28.04
C GLN A 83 14.14 -26.03 -27.60
N LYS A 84 13.81 -25.85 -26.33
CA LYS A 84 12.49 -26.18 -25.77
C LYS A 84 11.51 -25.03 -25.97
N VAL A 85 10.28 -25.33 -26.37
CA VAL A 85 9.24 -24.32 -26.67
C VAL A 85 8.63 -23.73 -25.39
N GLU A 86 8.59 -24.53 -24.33
CA GLU A 86 8.18 -24.14 -22.98
C GLU A 86 9.17 -23.15 -22.32
N GLU A 87 10.43 -23.11 -22.76
CA GLU A 87 11.46 -22.19 -22.26
C GLU A 87 11.53 -20.87 -23.05
N ARG A 88 10.52 -20.57 -23.87
CA ARG A 88 10.45 -19.37 -24.73
C ARG A 88 9.42 -18.35 -24.20
N GLY A 89 9.60 -17.90 -22.96
CA GLY A 89 8.82 -16.80 -22.42
C GLY A 89 9.30 -15.42 -22.92
N ILE A 90 8.38 -14.47 -23.06
CA ILE A 90 8.64 -13.07 -23.43
C ILE A 90 8.35 -12.13 -22.25
N SER A 91 9.20 -11.13 -22.00
CA SER A 91 8.99 -10.16 -20.91
C SER A 91 8.08 -9.00 -21.34
N HIS A 92 7.54 -8.25 -20.38
CA HIS A 92 6.73 -7.07 -20.67
C HIS A 92 7.52 -6.00 -21.44
N GLU A 93 8.79 -5.77 -21.09
CA GLU A 93 9.66 -4.84 -21.84
C GLU A 93 9.84 -5.26 -23.31
N GLN A 94 9.99 -6.56 -23.58
CA GLN A 94 10.07 -7.10 -24.94
C GLN A 94 8.75 -6.95 -25.70
N LEU A 95 7.60 -7.15 -25.03
CA LEU A 95 6.27 -6.91 -25.61
C LEU A 95 6.05 -5.44 -25.98
N VAL A 96 6.39 -4.50 -25.09
CA VAL A 96 6.32 -3.05 -25.35
C VAL A 96 7.22 -2.65 -26.53
N ARG A 97 8.36 -3.32 -26.74
CA ARG A 97 9.20 -3.09 -27.93
C ARG A 97 8.52 -3.55 -29.22
N VAL A 98 7.80 -4.67 -29.20
CA VAL A 98 6.99 -5.13 -30.36
C VAL A 98 5.80 -4.21 -30.60
N GLU A 99 5.10 -3.79 -29.55
CA GLU A 99 3.99 -2.84 -29.64
C GLU A 99 4.44 -1.49 -30.21
N THR A 100 5.56 -0.95 -29.71
CA THR A 100 6.14 0.32 -30.16
C THR A 100 6.50 0.26 -31.64
N PHE A 101 7.18 -0.82 -32.06
CA PHE A 101 7.49 -1.06 -33.47
C PHE A 101 6.22 -1.13 -34.32
N ALA A 102 5.18 -1.83 -33.84
CA ALA A 102 3.91 -1.92 -34.53
C ALA A 102 3.25 -0.54 -34.64
N ALA A 103 3.21 0.25 -33.57
CA ALA A 103 2.61 1.59 -33.57
C ALA A 103 3.24 2.54 -34.60
N THR A 104 4.56 2.46 -34.81
CA THR A 104 5.26 3.26 -35.83
C THR A 104 4.90 2.84 -37.27
N HIS A 105 4.62 1.56 -37.53
CA HIS A 105 4.47 1.02 -38.88
C HIS A 105 3.03 0.68 -39.30
N CYS A 106 2.13 0.45 -38.33
CA CYS A 106 0.72 0.08 -38.51
C CYS A 106 -0.07 0.99 -39.46
N PRO A 107 0.15 2.34 -39.52
CA PRO A 107 -0.51 3.19 -40.51
C PRO A 107 -0.18 2.88 -41.98
N SER A 108 0.85 2.07 -42.25
CA SER A 108 1.18 1.54 -43.59
C SER A 108 0.67 0.12 -43.83
N TRP A 109 0.03 -0.49 -42.83
CA TRP A 109 -0.48 -1.85 -42.86
C TRP A 109 -1.99 -1.84 -43.13
N HIS A 110 -2.48 -2.85 -43.81
CA HIS A 110 -3.91 -3.06 -44.09
C HIS A 110 -4.36 -4.41 -43.52
N ASP A 111 -5.66 -4.57 -43.26
CA ASP A 111 -6.16 -5.91 -43.02
C ASP A 111 -5.98 -6.76 -44.29
N ILE A 112 -5.60 -8.02 -44.12
CA ILE A 112 -5.35 -8.97 -45.21
C ILE A 112 -6.63 -9.76 -45.54
N ARG A 113 -7.49 -9.92 -44.52
CA ARG A 113 -8.73 -10.70 -44.49
C ARG A 113 -9.95 -9.84 -44.82
N ALA A 114 -9.95 -8.58 -44.40
CA ALA A 114 -10.88 -7.56 -44.89
C ALA A 114 -10.22 -6.73 -45.99
N ALA A 115 -10.95 -6.41 -47.07
CA ALA A 115 -10.43 -5.55 -48.13
C ALA A 115 -10.66 -4.07 -47.77
N GLU A 116 -9.64 -3.23 -48.00
CA GLU A 116 -9.67 -1.75 -47.99
C GLU A 116 -9.53 -1.02 -46.63
N ASP A 117 -9.46 -1.72 -45.48
CA ASP A 117 -9.21 -1.06 -44.18
C ASP A 117 -7.71 -0.97 -43.82
N THR A 118 -7.22 0.27 -43.62
CA THR A 118 -5.92 0.56 -42.99
C THR A 118 -5.97 0.25 -41.50
N LEU A 119 -4.94 -0.40 -40.97
CA LEU A 119 -4.88 -0.76 -39.55
C LEU A 119 -4.51 0.44 -38.67
N SER A 120 -5.02 0.45 -37.44
CA SER A 120 -4.60 1.37 -36.38
C SER A 120 -4.26 0.58 -35.12
N MET A 121 -3.62 1.21 -34.12
CA MET A 121 -3.38 0.54 -32.83
C MET A 121 -4.67 0.28 -32.01
N ASP A 122 -5.84 0.72 -32.48
CA ASP A 122 -7.14 0.40 -31.86
C ASP A 122 -7.76 -0.88 -32.45
N THR A 123 -7.36 -1.26 -33.67
CA THR A 123 -7.86 -2.43 -34.41
C THR A 123 -6.82 -3.54 -34.56
N LEU A 124 -5.53 -3.20 -34.56
CA LEU A 124 -4.41 -4.12 -34.68
C LEU A 124 -4.39 -5.12 -33.52
N ASN A 125 -4.60 -6.39 -33.86
CA ASN A 125 -4.54 -7.53 -32.95
C ASN A 125 -3.52 -8.57 -33.46
N LEU A 126 -3.40 -9.72 -32.78
CA LEU A 126 -2.38 -10.72 -33.11
C LEU A 126 -2.64 -11.47 -34.43
N TYR A 127 -3.89 -11.57 -34.90
CA TYR A 127 -4.17 -12.12 -36.23
C TYR A 127 -3.60 -11.24 -37.35
N GLN A 128 -3.46 -9.93 -37.13
CA GLN A 128 -2.86 -9.00 -38.09
C GLN A 128 -1.36 -8.82 -37.82
N LEU A 129 -0.92 -8.68 -36.56
CA LEU A 129 0.51 -8.56 -36.22
C LEU A 129 1.32 -9.78 -36.70
N THR A 130 0.74 -10.98 -36.69
CA THR A 130 1.44 -12.21 -37.09
C THR A 130 1.96 -12.16 -38.54
N PRO A 131 1.11 -11.96 -39.57
CA PRO A 131 1.58 -11.83 -40.95
C PRO A 131 2.37 -10.53 -41.23
N TRP A 132 2.08 -9.42 -40.54
CA TRP A 132 2.77 -8.14 -40.78
C TRP A 132 4.17 -8.04 -40.15
N CYS A 133 4.38 -8.65 -38.98
CA CYS A 133 5.60 -8.52 -38.17
C CYS A 133 6.23 -9.88 -37.81
N ILE A 134 5.51 -10.75 -37.10
CA ILE A 134 6.11 -11.96 -36.49
C ILE A 134 6.63 -12.94 -37.56
N LYS A 135 5.79 -13.33 -38.52
CA LYS A 135 6.17 -14.26 -39.60
C LYS A 135 7.32 -13.70 -40.45
N PRO A 136 7.31 -12.44 -40.94
CA PRO A 136 8.43 -11.91 -41.73
C PRO A 136 9.73 -11.73 -40.92
N ALA A 137 9.67 -11.40 -39.63
CA ALA A 137 10.88 -11.31 -38.79
C ALA A 137 11.57 -12.66 -38.57
N THR A 138 10.78 -13.75 -38.52
CA THR A 138 11.26 -15.09 -38.13
C THR A 138 11.59 -16.03 -39.30
N ILE A 139 11.16 -15.71 -40.54
CA ILE A 139 11.18 -16.64 -41.68
C ILE A 139 12.58 -17.14 -42.09
N GLU A 140 13.60 -16.28 -42.03
CA GLU A 140 14.96 -16.61 -42.48
C GLU A 140 15.58 -17.71 -41.61
N ARG A 141 15.37 -17.64 -40.29
CA ARG A 141 15.92 -18.58 -39.31
C ARG A 141 14.95 -19.69 -38.93
N ASN A 142 13.68 -19.61 -39.35
CA ASN A 142 12.63 -20.55 -38.92
C ASN A 142 12.55 -20.64 -37.38
N CYS A 143 12.60 -19.48 -36.73
CA CYS A 143 12.65 -19.31 -35.28
C CYS A 143 11.32 -18.78 -34.72
N SER A 144 11.22 -18.64 -33.40
CA SER A 144 10.13 -17.91 -32.75
C SER A 144 10.47 -16.42 -32.61
N MET A 145 9.52 -15.60 -32.16
CA MET A 145 9.81 -14.18 -31.90
C MET A 145 10.76 -14.02 -30.69
N VAL A 146 10.67 -14.90 -29.69
CA VAL A 146 11.52 -14.87 -28.48
C VAL A 146 13.00 -15.13 -28.82
N GLU A 147 13.27 -15.97 -29.82
CA GLU A 147 14.62 -16.25 -30.35
C GLU A 147 15.26 -15.02 -31.05
N LEU A 148 14.50 -13.94 -31.25
CA LEU A 148 15.00 -12.61 -31.67
C LEU A 148 15.32 -11.66 -30.50
N PHE A 149 15.05 -12.08 -29.27
CA PHE A 149 15.33 -11.30 -28.05
C PHE A 149 16.30 -12.00 -27.08
N SER A 150 16.44 -13.32 -27.16
CA SER A 150 17.34 -14.11 -26.31
C SER A 150 17.89 -15.33 -27.06
N ASP A 151 19.14 -15.70 -26.76
CA ASP A 151 19.75 -16.99 -27.13
C ASP A 151 19.65 -18.05 -26.01
N SER A 152 19.17 -17.63 -24.84
CA SER A 152 19.21 -18.38 -23.58
C SER A 152 17.78 -18.67 -23.07
N PRO A 153 17.56 -19.79 -22.33
CA PRO A 153 16.24 -20.15 -21.80
C PRO A 153 15.55 -19.04 -20.99
N CYS A 154 14.36 -18.62 -21.42
CA CYS A 154 13.51 -17.63 -20.78
C CYS A 154 12.33 -18.34 -20.09
N LEU A 155 12.57 -18.88 -18.89
CA LEU A 155 11.58 -19.69 -18.15
C LEU A 155 10.34 -18.86 -17.80
N PRO A 156 9.14 -19.19 -18.30
CA PRO A 156 7.92 -18.44 -18.03
C PRO A 156 7.32 -18.86 -16.69
N SER A 157 7.28 -17.94 -15.72
CA SER A 157 6.49 -18.13 -14.49
C SER A 157 5.00 -17.88 -14.71
N ASN A 158 4.63 -17.24 -15.83
CA ASN A 158 3.25 -16.92 -16.19
C ASN A 158 2.88 -17.51 -17.56
N PHE A 159 1.69 -18.08 -17.68
CA PHE A 159 1.11 -18.55 -18.94
C PHE A 159 -0.09 -17.67 -19.32
N CYS A 160 -0.16 -17.15 -20.55
CA CYS A 160 -1.28 -16.31 -20.99
C CYS A 160 -2.37 -17.10 -21.71
N SER A 161 -3.55 -17.23 -21.08
CA SER A 161 -4.77 -17.69 -21.74
C SER A 161 -5.52 -16.48 -22.31
N HIS A 162 -5.71 -16.42 -23.63
CA HIS A 162 -6.24 -15.22 -24.28
C HIS A 162 -6.81 -15.46 -25.69
N TRP A 163 -7.49 -14.44 -26.22
CA TRP A 163 -7.94 -14.39 -27.61
C TRP A 163 -7.06 -13.45 -28.45
N TRP A 164 -6.65 -13.93 -29.63
CA TRP A 164 -5.78 -13.18 -30.55
C TRP A 164 -6.43 -11.96 -31.21
N GLY A 165 -7.75 -11.80 -31.09
CA GLY A 165 -8.49 -10.66 -31.65
C GLY A 165 -8.57 -9.44 -30.74
N GLU A 166 -8.09 -9.53 -29.49
CA GLU A 166 -7.93 -8.36 -28.63
C GLU A 166 -6.87 -7.40 -29.22
N PRO A 167 -7.12 -6.07 -29.23
CA PRO A 167 -6.13 -5.11 -29.69
C PRO A 167 -4.81 -5.23 -28.92
N LEU A 168 -3.70 -5.21 -29.66
CA LEU A 168 -2.36 -5.47 -29.14
C LEU A 168 -2.00 -4.60 -27.94
N ARG A 169 -2.40 -3.33 -27.98
CA ARG A 169 -2.18 -2.34 -26.91
C ARG A 169 -2.98 -2.66 -25.64
N ASP A 170 -4.22 -3.11 -25.79
CA ASP A 170 -5.06 -3.51 -24.67
C ASP A 170 -4.45 -4.76 -23.99
N PHE A 171 -4.00 -5.73 -24.81
CA PHE A 171 -3.33 -6.95 -24.36
C PHE A 171 -2.00 -6.68 -23.63
N VAL A 172 -1.15 -5.77 -24.14
CA VAL A 172 0.08 -5.37 -23.46
C VAL A 172 -0.23 -4.61 -22.17
N ALA A 173 -1.23 -3.73 -22.17
CA ALA A 173 -1.70 -3.06 -20.95
C ALA A 173 -2.26 -4.04 -19.89
N CYS A 174 -2.92 -5.12 -20.31
CA CYS A 174 -3.34 -6.23 -19.44
C CYS A 174 -2.14 -6.87 -18.73
N ILE A 175 -1.09 -7.22 -19.45
CA ILE A 175 0.13 -7.81 -18.90
C ILE A 175 0.88 -6.81 -18.01
N GLY A 176 0.97 -5.54 -18.42
CA GLY A 176 1.60 -4.47 -17.64
C GLY A 176 0.89 -4.22 -16.32
N ARG A 177 -0.46 -4.23 -16.30
CA ARG A 177 -1.25 -4.08 -15.08
C ARG A 177 -1.10 -5.29 -14.16
N HIS A 178 -1.07 -6.51 -14.70
CA HIS A 178 -0.81 -7.71 -13.93
C HIS A 178 0.57 -7.65 -13.26
N CYS A 179 1.62 -7.25 -13.99
CA CYS A 179 2.95 -7.02 -13.43
C CYS A 179 2.93 -6.02 -12.27
N ALA A 180 2.26 -4.88 -12.44
CA ALA A 180 2.17 -3.84 -11.41
C ALA A 180 1.42 -4.32 -10.14
N VAL A 181 0.32 -5.07 -10.31
CA VAL A 181 -0.47 -5.61 -9.19
C VAL A 181 0.29 -6.70 -8.42
N ARG A 182 0.97 -7.60 -9.12
CA ARG A 182 1.79 -8.68 -8.54
C ARG A 182 3.23 -8.25 -8.18
N GLN A 183 3.59 -6.98 -8.37
CA GLN A 183 4.95 -6.43 -8.15
C GLN A 183 6.06 -7.18 -8.93
N LEU A 184 5.73 -7.69 -10.11
CA LEU A 184 6.63 -8.48 -10.96
C LEU A 184 7.59 -7.58 -11.76
N CYS A 185 8.81 -8.07 -11.99
CA CYS A 185 9.82 -7.32 -12.74
C CYS A 185 9.52 -7.35 -14.25
N PHE A 186 9.21 -6.18 -14.84
CA PHE A 186 8.92 -6.03 -16.27
C PHE A 186 10.02 -6.56 -17.23
N ARG A 187 11.26 -6.71 -16.74
CA ARG A 187 12.42 -7.19 -17.52
C ARG A 187 12.65 -8.69 -17.42
N SER A 188 12.59 -9.25 -16.20
CA SER A 188 13.01 -10.62 -15.89
C SER A 188 11.85 -11.57 -15.55
N THR A 189 10.62 -11.08 -15.45
CA THR A 189 9.43 -11.93 -15.41
C THR A 189 8.96 -12.20 -16.84
N PHE A 190 8.89 -13.48 -17.20
CA PHE A 190 8.53 -13.94 -18.54
C PHE A 190 7.10 -14.52 -18.57
N TYR A 191 6.41 -14.24 -19.67
CA TYR A 191 5.08 -14.76 -20.01
C TYR A 191 5.20 -15.69 -21.20
N TRP A 192 4.62 -16.89 -21.11
CA TRP A 192 4.45 -17.75 -22.28
C TRP A 192 3.20 -17.31 -23.04
N ILE A 193 3.40 -16.88 -24.29
CA ILE A 193 2.34 -16.38 -25.18
C ILE A 193 2.50 -17.08 -26.52
N CYS A 194 1.49 -17.85 -26.92
CA CYS A 194 1.56 -18.75 -28.07
C CYS A 194 1.97 -18.06 -29.40
N ALA A 195 1.58 -16.81 -29.63
CA ALA A 195 1.97 -16.06 -30.85
C ALA A 195 3.48 -15.78 -30.94
N TYR A 196 4.17 -15.62 -29.80
CA TYR A 196 5.58 -15.24 -29.73
C TYR A 196 6.51 -16.42 -29.45
N ALA A 197 6.06 -17.39 -28.64
CA ALA A 197 6.84 -18.55 -28.22
C ALA A 197 6.90 -19.66 -29.29
N ASN A 198 5.78 -19.91 -29.98
CA ASN A 198 5.71 -20.92 -31.04
C ASN A 198 6.38 -20.42 -32.33
N ARG A 199 7.05 -21.33 -33.04
CA ARG A 199 7.62 -21.12 -34.37
C ARG A 199 6.50 -21.13 -35.40
N GLN A 200 5.94 -19.96 -35.70
CA GLN A 200 4.77 -19.77 -36.57
C GLN A 200 4.87 -20.38 -38.00
N HIS A 201 6.08 -20.74 -38.44
CA HIS A 201 6.35 -21.40 -39.73
C HIS A 201 6.32 -22.94 -39.67
N ALA A 202 6.28 -23.51 -38.46
CA ALA A 202 6.36 -24.93 -38.15
C ALA A 202 5.36 -25.31 -37.04
N LEU A 203 4.22 -24.61 -36.96
CA LEU A 203 3.27 -24.71 -35.85
C LEU A 203 2.73 -26.14 -35.63
N SER A 204 2.64 -26.96 -36.68
CA SER A 204 2.28 -28.39 -36.63
C SER A 204 3.31 -29.29 -35.96
N GLU A 205 4.53 -28.81 -35.70
CA GLU A 205 5.55 -29.51 -34.89
C GLU A 205 5.37 -29.21 -33.39
N GLU A 206 4.60 -28.16 -33.05
CA GLU A 206 4.39 -27.68 -31.67
C GLU A 206 2.94 -27.93 -31.18
N LEU A 207 1.99 -28.07 -32.12
CA LEU A 207 0.63 -28.58 -31.90
C LEU A 207 0.58 -30.07 -32.27
N ASN A 208 0.47 -30.94 -31.27
CA ASN A 208 0.34 -32.38 -31.42
C ASN A 208 -1.13 -32.82 -31.28
N ASP A 209 -1.50 -33.95 -31.89
CA ASP A 209 -2.84 -34.55 -31.75
C ASP A 209 -3.20 -34.89 -30.30
N ASP A 210 -2.20 -35.15 -29.43
CA ASP A 210 -2.39 -35.21 -27.98
C ASP A 210 -2.24 -33.80 -27.36
N PRO A 211 -3.31 -33.23 -26.76
CA PRO A 211 -3.24 -31.97 -26.02
C PRO A 211 -2.14 -31.95 -24.95
N LYS A 212 -1.86 -33.08 -24.28
CA LYS A 212 -0.80 -33.19 -23.26
C LYS A 212 0.62 -33.21 -23.84
N GLN A 213 0.79 -33.28 -25.16
CA GLN A 213 2.10 -33.17 -25.84
C GLN A 213 2.30 -31.82 -26.54
N THR A 214 1.31 -30.94 -26.55
CA THR A 214 1.41 -29.60 -27.14
C THR A 214 2.42 -28.70 -26.42
N SER A 215 2.85 -27.63 -27.09
CA SER A 215 3.63 -26.57 -26.45
C SER A 215 2.90 -25.88 -25.30
N PHE A 216 1.55 -25.86 -25.35
CA PHE A 216 0.67 -25.27 -24.34
C PHE A 216 0.77 -26.02 -23.01
N TYR A 217 0.60 -27.35 -23.03
CA TYR A 217 0.77 -28.20 -21.84
C TYR A 217 2.17 -28.04 -21.23
N LYS A 218 3.21 -28.15 -22.06
CA LYS A 218 4.62 -28.05 -21.63
C LYS A 218 4.94 -26.70 -20.98
N ALA A 219 4.44 -25.60 -21.55
CA ALA A 219 4.61 -24.27 -20.98
C ALA A 219 3.85 -24.10 -19.66
N MET A 220 2.60 -24.56 -19.59
CA MET A 220 1.83 -24.56 -18.33
C MET A 220 2.57 -25.33 -17.23
N CYS A 221 3.18 -26.48 -17.52
CA CYS A 221 3.95 -27.27 -16.54
C CYS A 221 5.12 -26.51 -15.89
N LEU A 222 5.70 -25.51 -16.57
CA LEU A 222 6.73 -24.65 -15.97
C LEU A 222 6.12 -23.50 -15.17
N ALA A 223 5.01 -22.93 -15.64
CA ALA A 223 4.36 -21.77 -15.03
C ALA A 223 3.86 -22.01 -13.59
N ASP A 224 3.79 -20.92 -12.84
CA ASP A 224 3.22 -20.81 -11.50
C ASP A 224 1.83 -20.15 -11.53
N CYS A 225 1.58 -19.29 -12.52
CA CYS A 225 0.31 -18.58 -12.73
C CYS A 225 -0.21 -18.74 -14.17
N LEU A 226 -1.52 -18.94 -14.31
CA LEU A 226 -2.26 -18.69 -15.54
C LEU A 226 -2.89 -17.30 -15.45
N LEU A 227 -2.55 -16.43 -16.39
CA LEU A 227 -3.18 -15.13 -16.59
C LEU A 227 -4.23 -15.25 -17.70
N LEU A 228 -5.51 -15.22 -17.31
CA LEU A 228 -6.65 -15.17 -18.21
C LEU A 228 -6.95 -13.73 -18.62
N ILE A 229 -6.79 -13.40 -19.89
CA ILE A 229 -6.99 -12.04 -20.42
C ILE A 229 -8.32 -11.99 -21.18
N LEU A 230 -9.28 -11.22 -20.67
CA LEU A 230 -10.67 -11.14 -21.14
C LEU A 230 -10.99 -9.81 -21.85
N ASP A 231 -11.59 -9.89 -23.03
CA ASP A 231 -12.13 -8.72 -23.73
C ASP A 231 -13.44 -8.23 -23.07
N ASN A 232 -13.48 -6.95 -22.72
CA ASN A 232 -14.66 -6.36 -22.06
C ASN A 232 -15.78 -5.95 -23.04
N VAL A 233 -15.48 -5.87 -24.34
CA VAL A 233 -16.37 -5.34 -25.39
C VAL A 233 -17.14 -6.45 -26.11
N GLY A 234 -16.60 -7.66 -26.19
CA GLY A 234 -17.25 -8.83 -26.78
C GLY A 234 -17.93 -9.74 -25.75
N PRO A 235 -18.21 -11.02 -26.09
CA PRO A 235 -18.81 -11.99 -25.19
C PRO A 235 -17.84 -12.52 -24.12
N ALA A 236 -16.71 -11.85 -23.87
CA ALA A 236 -15.52 -12.41 -23.22
C ALA A 236 -15.06 -13.67 -23.99
N MET A 237 -14.62 -13.46 -25.24
CA MET A 237 -14.23 -14.47 -26.23
C MET A 237 -13.37 -15.63 -25.71
N PRO A 238 -12.41 -15.47 -24.77
CA PRO A 238 -11.69 -16.62 -24.20
C PRO A 238 -12.63 -17.69 -23.61
N PHE A 239 -13.75 -17.28 -23.01
CA PHE A 239 -14.77 -18.20 -22.48
C PHE A 239 -15.45 -19.06 -23.55
N THR A 240 -15.38 -18.68 -24.83
CA THR A 240 -15.96 -19.44 -25.95
C THR A 240 -14.92 -20.24 -26.74
N ARG A 241 -13.63 -20.23 -26.35
CA ARG A 241 -12.55 -20.91 -27.09
C ARG A 241 -12.08 -22.18 -26.38
N VAL A 242 -12.05 -23.30 -27.11
CA VAL A 242 -11.75 -24.62 -26.54
C VAL A 242 -10.32 -24.73 -25.98
N TRP A 243 -9.35 -24.05 -26.58
CA TRP A 243 -7.97 -23.98 -26.05
C TRP A 243 -7.92 -23.24 -24.70
N CYS A 244 -8.60 -22.10 -24.56
CA CYS A 244 -8.73 -21.41 -23.28
C CYS A 244 -9.47 -22.27 -22.24
N ALA A 245 -10.47 -23.05 -22.68
CA ALA A 245 -11.17 -24.00 -21.83
C ALA A 245 -10.25 -25.13 -21.33
N TYR A 246 -9.35 -25.65 -22.18
CA TYR A 246 -8.30 -26.61 -21.80
C TYR A 246 -7.33 -26.02 -20.76
N GLU A 247 -6.88 -24.80 -20.98
CA GLU A 247 -5.97 -24.08 -20.10
C GLU A 247 -6.61 -23.83 -18.71
N LEU A 248 -7.92 -23.54 -18.67
CA LEU A 248 -8.69 -23.43 -17.42
C LEU A 248 -8.89 -24.78 -16.72
N PHE A 249 -9.17 -25.86 -17.46
CA PHE A 249 -9.18 -27.23 -16.92
C PHE A 249 -7.82 -27.59 -16.29
N MET A 250 -6.72 -27.25 -16.97
CA MET A 250 -5.35 -27.48 -16.52
C MET A 250 -5.00 -26.72 -15.24
N ALA A 251 -5.49 -25.48 -15.09
CA ALA A 251 -5.27 -24.68 -13.89
C ALA A 251 -6.09 -25.16 -12.69
N LEU A 252 -7.31 -25.68 -12.93
CA LEU A 252 -8.27 -25.97 -11.86
C LEU A 252 -8.23 -27.43 -11.38
N ILE A 253 -8.23 -28.44 -12.26
CA ILE A 253 -8.55 -29.82 -11.85
C ILE A 253 -7.62 -30.93 -12.37
N ASP A 254 -6.69 -30.66 -13.29
CA ASP A 254 -5.84 -31.71 -13.86
C ASP A 254 -4.98 -32.43 -12.80
N GLU A 255 -5.00 -33.77 -12.85
CA GLU A 255 -4.35 -34.65 -11.89
C GLU A 255 -2.82 -34.49 -11.84
N ASP A 256 -2.18 -34.28 -13.00
CA ASP A 256 -0.73 -34.10 -13.09
C ASP A 256 -0.31 -32.77 -12.43
N ARG A 257 -1.21 -31.78 -12.44
CA ARG A 257 -1.05 -30.46 -11.80
C ARG A 257 -1.39 -30.40 -10.32
N LYS A 258 -2.12 -31.35 -9.73
CA LYS A 258 -2.53 -31.29 -8.30
C LYS A 258 -1.38 -31.12 -7.29
N LYS A 259 -0.14 -31.49 -7.65
CA LYS A 259 1.07 -31.30 -6.82
C LYS A 259 1.70 -29.90 -6.93
N LYS A 260 1.43 -29.18 -8.02
CA LYS A 260 1.89 -27.81 -8.30
C LYS A 260 0.77 -27.07 -9.06
N PRO A 261 -0.35 -26.71 -8.39
CA PRO A 261 -1.47 -26.03 -9.04
C PRO A 261 -1.03 -24.67 -9.57
N LEU A 262 -1.76 -24.15 -10.57
CA LEU A 262 -1.58 -22.79 -11.07
C LEU A 262 -2.41 -21.83 -10.22
N LEU A 263 -1.86 -20.64 -9.93
CA LEU A 263 -2.69 -19.49 -9.61
C LEU A 263 -3.53 -19.13 -10.84
N LEU A 264 -4.80 -18.78 -10.66
CA LEU A 264 -5.68 -18.31 -11.73
C LEU A 264 -5.98 -16.81 -11.60
N ASP A 265 -5.13 -15.98 -12.20
CA ASP A 265 -5.34 -14.53 -12.27
C ASP A 265 -6.17 -14.18 -13.50
N THR A 266 -7.06 -13.19 -13.38
CA THR A 266 -7.91 -12.75 -14.49
C THR A 266 -7.81 -11.25 -14.67
N VAL A 267 -7.58 -10.79 -15.89
CA VAL A 267 -7.50 -9.37 -16.23
C VAL A 267 -8.49 -9.02 -17.34
N ALA A 268 -9.10 -7.84 -17.24
CA ALA A 268 -9.99 -7.30 -18.26
C ALA A 268 -9.69 -5.81 -18.51
N HIS A 269 -9.68 -5.41 -19.78
CA HIS A 269 -9.50 -4.02 -20.20
C HIS A 269 -10.81 -3.41 -20.70
N THR A 270 -11.24 -2.28 -20.11
CA THR A 270 -12.42 -1.53 -20.51
C THR A 270 -12.05 -0.27 -21.31
N LYS A 271 -12.73 -0.05 -22.44
CA LYS A 271 -12.60 1.19 -23.23
C LYS A 271 -13.60 2.25 -22.78
N ALA A 272 -13.20 3.52 -22.89
CA ALA A 272 -14.08 4.66 -22.63
C ALA A 272 -15.35 4.59 -23.49
N GLY A 273 -16.53 4.74 -22.87
CA GLY A 273 -17.82 4.72 -23.56
C GLY A 273 -18.32 3.35 -24.01
N ALA A 274 -17.53 2.26 -23.88
CA ALA A 274 -17.98 0.91 -24.26
C ALA A 274 -19.00 0.31 -23.28
N CYS A 275 -19.07 0.82 -22.05
CA CYS A 275 -20.03 0.44 -21.02
C CYS A 275 -20.10 1.54 -19.94
N ALA A 276 -20.96 1.39 -18.93
CA ALA A 276 -21.11 2.34 -17.81
C ALA A 276 -19.95 2.30 -16.78
N TYR A 277 -18.80 1.73 -17.15
CA TYR A 277 -17.59 1.62 -16.33
C TYR A 277 -16.52 2.61 -16.80
N PRO A 278 -15.66 3.11 -15.88
CA PRO A 278 -14.51 3.90 -16.28
C PRO A 278 -13.59 3.08 -17.19
N ALA A 279 -12.88 3.75 -18.08
CA ALA A 279 -11.82 3.13 -18.89
C ALA A 279 -10.65 2.69 -18.00
N GLY A 280 -10.07 1.53 -18.26
CA GLY A 280 -8.91 1.05 -17.50
C GLY A 280 -8.73 -0.46 -17.55
N THR A 281 -7.72 -0.94 -16.82
CA THR A 281 -7.38 -2.36 -16.75
C THR A 281 -7.52 -2.86 -15.31
N PHE A 282 -8.33 -3.90 -15.12
CA PHE A 282 -8.73 -4.44 -13.82
C PHE A 282 -8.25 -5.88 -13.69
N VAL A 283 -7.75 -6.26 -12.51
CA VAL A 283 -7.15 -7.58 -12.24
C VAL A 283 -7.79 -8.20 -11.01
N LEU A 284 -8.34 -9.40 -11.18
CA LEU A 284 -8.59 -10.36 -10.10
C LEU A 284 -7.35 -11.23 -9.91
N THR A 285 -7.02 -11.50 -8.66
CA THR A 285 -5.89 -12.34 -8.27
C THR A 285 -6.35 -13.60 -7.56
N ASP A 286 -5.72 -14.73 -7.82
CA ASP A 286 -5.86 -15.91 -6.97
C ASP A 286 -5.01 -15.73 -5.70
N GLY A 287 -5.63 -15.87 -4.53
CA GLY A 287 -5.01 -15.51 -3.25
C GLY A 287 -4.64 -14.02 -3.13
N PHE A 288 -3.61 -13.73 -2.33
CA PHE A 288 -3.10 -12.37 -2.06
C PHE A 288 -1.92 -12.00 -2.96
N THR A 289 -1.73 -10.70 -3.19
CA THR A 289 -0.45 -10.14 -3.65
C THR A 289 0.59 -10.13 -2.54
N ASP A 290 1.88 -9.98 -2.87
CA ASP A 290 2.97 -9.93 -1.89
C ASP A 290 2.79 -8.84 -0.82
N ALA A 291 2.17 -7.70 -1.16
CA ALA A 291 1.88 -6.64 -0.21
C ALA A 291 0.77 -7.04 0.77
N GLU A 292 -0.35 -7.57 0.26
CA GLU A 292 -1.47 -8.06 1.08
C GLU A 292 -1.05 -9.25 1.95
N ALA A 293 -0.22 -10.17 1.42
CA ALA A 293 0.35 -11.28 2.15
C ALA A 293 1.26 -10.79 3.30
N LYS A 294 2.12 -9.79 3.07
CA LYS A 294 2.92 -9.17 4.15
C LYS A 294 2.06 -8.53 5.23
N VAL A 295 0.95 -7.87 4.88
CA VAL A 295 0.00 -7.30 5.85
C VAL A 295 -0.65 -8.41 6.69
N ARG A 296 -1.10 -9.50 6.04
CA ARG A 296 -1.63 -10.70 6.72
C ARG A 296 -0.60 -11.31 7.68
N ASP A 297 0.62 -11.53 7.19
CA ASP A 297 1.70 -12.21 7.92
C ASP A 297 2.30 -11.33 9.03
N ALA A 298 2.11 -10.01 8.96
CA ALA A 298 2.40 -9.05 10.03
C ALA A 298 1.33 -9.01 11.13
N GLY A 299 0.33 -9.89 11.10
CA GLY A 299 -0.73 -9.97 12.12
C GLY A 299 -2.05 -9.28 11.77
N PHE A 300 -2.18 -8.74 10.55
CA PHE A 300 -3.34 -7.95 10.09
C PHE A 300 -4.11 -8.67 8.95
N PRO A 301 -4.70 -9.86 9.20
CA PRO A 301 -5.41 -10.59 8.16
C PRO A 301 -6.75 -9.95 7.76
N ALA A 302 -7.36 -9.06 8.56
CA ALA A 302 -8.61 -8.39 8.17
C ALA A 302 -8.34 -7.38 7.06
N GLU A 303 -7.24 -6.67 7.26
CA GLU A 303 -6.73 -5.56 6.49
C GLU A 303 -6.24 -6.07 5.15
N ALA A 304 -5.55 -7.21 5.12
CA ALA A 304 -5.21 -7.93 3.89
C ALA A 304 -6.45 -8.37 3.08
N GLU A 305 -7.44 -8.97 3.73
CA GLU A 305 -8.73 -9.36 3.10
C GLU A 305 -9.46 -8.12 2.54
N ALA A 306 -9.54 -7.04 3.31
CA ALA A 306 -10.18 -5.79 2.92
C ALA A 306 -9.45 -5.08 1.77
N CYS A 307 -8.11 -4.98 1.80
CA CYS A 307 -7.30 -4.43 0.72
C CYS A 307 -7.52 -5.16 -0.60
N LYS A 308 -7.53 -6.50 -0.57
CA LYS A 308 -7.85 -7.32 -1.74
C LYS A 308 -9.27 -7.06 -2.25
N SER A 309 -10.28 -7.09 -1.36
CA SER A 309 -11.67 -6.82 -1.74
C SER A 309 -11.86 -5.45 -2.38
N LEU A 310 -11.26 -4.39 -1.81
CA LEU A 310 -11.33 -3.03 -2.32
C LEU A 310 -10.63 -2.88 -3.68
N ARG A 311 -9.48 -3.53 -3.88
CA ARG A 311 -8.74 -3.55 -5.16
C ARG A 311 -9.54 -4.22 -6.28
N GLU A 312 -10.24 -5.31 -5.96
CA GLU A 312 -10.96 -6.14 -6.92
C GLU A 312 -12.40 -5.66 -7.20
N LEU A 313 -12.97 -4.82 -6.31
CA LEU A 313 -14.32 -4.24 -6.41
C LEU A 313 -14.64 -3.53 -7.74
N CYS A 314 -13.63 -2.98 -8.41
CA CYS A 314 -13.81 -2.25 -9.67
C CYS A 314 -13.86 -3.16 -10.92
N PHE A 315 -13.72 -4.48 -10.78
CA PHE A 315 -13.73 -5.39 -11.92
C PHE A 315 -15.10 -5.40 -12.65
N PRO A 316 -15.15 -5.46 -14.00
CA PRO A 316 -16.41 -5.26 -14.73
C PRO A 316 -17.48 -6.33 -14.46
N ILE A 317 -18.62 -5.93 -13.91
CA ILE A 317 -19.64 -6.87 -13.39
C ILE A 317 -20.22 -7.80 -14.47
N HIS A 318 -20.33 -7.32 -15.71
CA HIS A 318 -20.87 -8.10 -16.83
C HIS A 318 -19.88 -9.13 -17.37
N VAL A 319 -18.58 -8.97 -17.11
CA VAL A 319 -17.56 -9.98 -17.37
C VAL A 319 -17.64 -11.08 -16.30
N LEU A 320 -17.84 -10.69 -15.02
CA LEU A 320 -18.09 -11.63 -13.93
C LEU A 320 -19.38 -12.45 -14.17
N GLU A 321 -20.47 -11.80 -14.59
CA GLU A 321 -21.73 -12.47 -14.91
C GLU A 321 -21.59 -13.48 -16.05
N LYS A 322 -20.81 -13.16 -17.10
CA LYS A 322 -20.48 -14.13 -18.17
C LYS A 322 -19.66 -15.30 -17.62
N GLY A 323 -18.62 -15.03 -16.84
CA GLY A 323 -17.76 -16.06 -16.24
C GLY A 323 -18.50 -17.01 -15.30
N MET A 324 -19.47 -16.50 -14.53
CA MET A 324 -20.36 -17.32 -13.69
C MET A 324 -21.26 -18.30 -14.47
N ASN A 325 -21.51 -18.05 -15.76
CA ASN A 325 -22.40 -18.85 -16.60
C ASN A 325 -21.64 -19.59 -17.72
N LEU A 326 -20.31 -19.71 -17.62
CA LEU A 326 -19.49 -20.42 -18.59
C LEU A 326 -19.85 -21.92 -18.65
N ARG A 327 -19.86 -22.49 -19.86
CA ARG A 327 -19.94 -23.94 -20.09
C ARG A 327 -18.80 -24.41 -20.99
N LEU A 328 -17.80 -25.07 -20.39
CA LEU A 328 -16.60 -25.55 -21.09
C LEU A 328 -16.90 -26.45 -22.29
N GLN A 329 -17.94 -27.30 -22.19
CA GLN A 329 -18.36 -28.21 -23.26
C GLN A 329 -18.96 -27.50 -24.49
N GLU A 330 -19.34 -26.22 -24.36
CA GLU A 330 -19.89 -25.39 -25.46
C GLU A 330 -18.79 -24.60 -26.19
N ALA A 331 -17.53 -24.73 -25.75
CA ALA A 331 -16.41 -24.02 -26.33
C ALA A 331 -16.10 -24.46 -27.78
N GLN A 332 -15.68 -23.48 -28.58
CA GLN A 332 -15.53 -23.58 -30.04
C GLN A 332 -14.06 -23.58 -30.45
N ALA A 333 -13.78 -24.14 -31.63
CA ALA A 333 -12.46 -24.17 -32.25
C ALA A 333 -12.51 -23.65 -33.68
N SER A 334 -11.36 -23.25 -34.21
CA SER A 334 -11.21 -23.03 -35.67
C SER A 334 -11.09 -24.37 -36.42
N GLU A 335 -10.47 -25.37 -35.78
CA GLU A 335 -10.37 -26.75 -36.29
C GLU A 335 -11.21 -27.68 -35.41
N GLU A 336 -12.16 -28.42 -35.99
CA GLU A 336 -13.04 -29.35 -35.24
C GLU A 336 -12.28 -30.57 -34.70
N ALA A 337 -11.05 -30.82 -35.18
CA ALA A 337 -10.13 -31.79 -34.56
C ALA A 337 -9.73 -31.35 -33.15
N ASP A 338 -9.18 -30.14 -32.99
CA ASP A 338 -8.84 -29.55 -31.68
C ASP A 338 -10.00 -29.68 -30.69
N ARG A 339 -11.22 -29.31 -31.14
CA ARG A 339 -12.41 -29.35 -30.27
C ARG A 339 -12.71 -30.75 -29.74
N ARG A 340 -12.62 -31.76 -30.61
CA ARG A 340 -12.83 -33.17 -30.22
C ARG A 340 -11.70 -33.66 -29.32
N HIS A 341 -10.46 -33.47 -29.74
CA HIS A 341 -9.28 -33.97 -29.02
C HIS A 341 -9.16 -33.36 -27.62
N ILE A 342 -9.35 -32.03 -27.48
CA ILE A 342 -9.34 -31.34 -26.19
C ILE A 342 -10.45 -31.83 -25.28
N LEU A 343 -11.71 -31.82 -25.73
CA LEU A 343 -12.84 -32.19 -24.88
C LEU A 343 -12.75 -33.67 -24.44
N ASN A 344 -12.29 -34.56 -25.32
CA ASN A 344 -12.01 -35.95 -24.96
C ASN A 344 -10.82 -36.07 -23.97
N SER A 345 -9.77 -35.24 -24.11
CA SER A 345 -8.65 -35.17 -23.15
C SER A 345 -9.09 -34.67 -21.77
N VAL A 346 -9.95 -33.65 -21.71
CA VAL A 346 -10.53 -33.10 -20.46
C VAL A 346 -11.33 -34.16 -19.69
N VAL A 347 -12.00 -35.10 -20.37
CA VAL A 347 -12.71 -36.21 -19.73
C VAL A 347 -11.85 -37.48 -19.52
N GLY A 348 -10.54 -37.40 -19.80
CA GLY A 348 -9.57 -38.47 -19.50
C GLY A 348 -9.47 -39.59 -20.53
N LYS A 349 -9.99 -39.41 -21.75
CA LYS A 349 -9.84 -40.40 -22.83
C LYS A 349 -8.37 -40.55 -23.26
N GLN A 350 -8.03 -41.75 -23.73
CA GLN A 350 -6.70 -42.08 -24.24
C GLN A 350 -6.52 -41.59 -25.68
N LEU A 351 -5.26 -41.50 -26.14
CA LEU A 351 -4.88 -41.00 -27.47
C LEU A 351 -5.70 -41.60 -28.63
N HIS A 352 -5.98 -42.90 -28.58
CA HIS A 352 -6.72 -43.62 -29.64
C HIS A 352 -8.24 -43.37 -29.63
N GLU A 353 -8.76 -42.69 -28.61
CA GLU A 353 -10.18 -42.37 -28.40
C GLU A 353 -10.47 -40.86 -28.60
N LEU A 354 -9.44 -40.05 -28.84
CA LEU A 354 -9.58 -38.58 -28.93
C LEU A 354 -10.43 -38.12 -30.12
N ASP A 355 -10.50 -38.89 -31.20
CA ASP A 355 -11.32 -38.59 -32.37
C ASP A 355 -12.82 -38.87 -32.19
N GLU A 356 -13.22 -39.55 -31.12
CA GLU A 356 -14.63 -39.84 -30.85
C GLU A 356 -15.47 -38.57 -30.64
N ALA A 357 -16.80 -38.69 -30.74
CA ALA A 357 -17.68 -37.60 -30.34
C ALA A 357 -17.50 -37.30 -28.82
N PRO A 358 -17.19 -36.05 -28.43
CA PRO A 358 -17.12 -35.69 -27.02
C PRO A 358 -18.48 -35.86 -26.33
N PRO A 359 -18.52 -36.27 -25.06
CA PRO A 359 -19.77 -36.33 -24.31
C PRO A 359 -20.36 -34.92 -24.16
N LEU A 360 -21.70 -34.83 -24.10
CA LEU A 360 -22.39 -33.56 -23.85
C LEU A 360 -22.28 -33.10 -22.39
N GLU A 361 -22.21 -34.04 -21.46
CA GLU A 361 -22.06 -33.79 -20.02
C GLU A 361 -21.03 -34.77 -19.44
N HIS A 362 -20.21 -34.32 -18.49
CA HIS A 362 -19.22 -35.13 -17.80
C HIS A 362 -18.87 -34.50 -16.44
N ALA A 363 -18.46 -35.32 -15.46
CA ALA A 363 -18.09 -34.85 -14.12
C ALA A 363 -17.03 -33.73 -14.16
N ASN A 364 -15.96 -33.92 -14.94
CA ASN A 364 -14.88 -32.94 -15.12
C ASN A 364 -15.38 -31.60 -15.70
N TYR A 365 -16.39 -31.60 -16.57
CA TYR A 365 -16.98 -30.35 -17.07
C TYR A 365 -17.77 -29.65 -15.96
N THR A 366 -18.58 -30.40 -15.20
CA THR A 366 -19.32 -29.88 -14.06
C THR A 366 -18.37 -29.25 -13.04
N GLU A 367 -17.25 -29.92 -12.73
CA GLU A 367 -16.26 -29.45 -11.76
C GLU A 367 -15.55 -28.17 -12.21
N VAL A 368 -15.06 -28.09 -13.46
CA VAL A 368 -14.44 -26.88 -14.00
C VAL A 368 -15.43 -25.71 -14.04
N ASN A 369 -16.63 -25.93 -14.57
CA ASN A 369 -17.66 -24.89 -14.67
C ASN A 369 -18.05 -24.37 -13.27
N ALA A 370 -18.19 -25.27 -12.29
CA ALA A 370 -18.51 -24.92 -10.92
C ALA A 370 -17.39 -24.11 -10.25
N GLN A 371 -16.15 -24.61 -10.24
CA GLN A 371 -15.02 -23.92 -9.60
C GLN A 371 -14.75 -22.55 -10.25
N LEU A 372 -14.81 -22.45 -11.58
CA LEU A 372 -14.63 -21.18 -12.28
C LEU A 372 -15.76 -20.21 -11.98
N GLY A 373 -17.02 -20.66 -12.06
CA GLY A 373 -18.17 -19.80 -11.79
C GLY A 373 -18.18 -19.30 -10.34
N SER A 374 -17.87 -20.18 -9.40
CA SER A 374 -17.68 -19.89 -7.98
C SER A 374 -16.59 -18.84 -7.73
N ARG A 375 -15.44 -18.90 -8.43
CA ARG A 375 -14.39 -17.85 -8.35
C ARG A 375 -14.90 -16.49 -8.81
N PHE A 376 -15.59 -16.42 -9.94
CA PHE A 376 -16.22 -15.17 -10.39
C PHE A 376 -17.36 -14.71 -9.46
N ALA A 377 -18.07 -15.62 -8.82
CA ALA A 377 -19.13 -15.30 -7.86
C ALA A 377 -18.61 -14.61 -6.60
N VAL A 378 -17.45 -15.01 -6.07
CA VAL A 378 -16.80 -14.30 -4.94
C VAL A 378 -16.47 -12.86 -5.34
N ALA A 379 -15.81 -12.65 -6.48
CA ALA A 379 -15.49 -11.30 -6.98
C ALA A 379 -16.76 -10.48 -7.31
N CYS A 380 -17.84 -11.14 -7.72
CA CYS A 380 -19.11 -10.50 -8.06
C CYS A 380 -20.01 -10.22 -6.85
N PHE A 381 -19.74 -10.82 -5.68
CA PHE A 381 -20.62 -10.74 -4.51
C PHE A 381 -20.92 -9.28 -4.13
N GLU A 382 -19.91 -8.51 -3.75
CA GLU A 382 -20.11 -7.11 -3.35
C GLU A 382 -20.66 -6.23 -4.49
N PRO A 383 -20.15 -6.28 -5.75
CA PRO A 383 -20.77 -5.62 -6.90
C PRO A 383 -22.26 -5.97 -7.11
N ALA A 384 -22.67 -7.24 -6.95
CA ALA A 384 -24.03 -7.71 -7.20
C ALA A 384 -25.03 -7.14 -6.18
N PHE A 385 -24.59 -6.91 -4.95
CA PHE A 385 -25.40 -6.25 -3.93
C PHE A 385 -25.30 -4.72 -3.98
N LYS A 386 -24.16 -4.12 -4.37
CA LYS A 386 -24.05 -2.66 -4.58
C LYS A 386 -24.83 -2.16 -5.80
N LYS A 387 -24.60 -2.75 -6.98
CA LYS A 387 -25.12 -2.26 -8.27
C LYS A 387 -25.94 -3.31 -9.06
N GLY A 388 -25.80 -4.59 -8.74
CA GLY A 388 -26.45 -5.68 -9.47
C GLY A 388 -27.95 -5.83 -9.29
N SER A 389 -28.57 -6.53 -10.25
CA SER A 389 -29.97 -6.93 -10.26
C SER A 389 -30.26 -8.09 -9.27
N PRO A 390 -31.54 -8.34 -8.92
CA PRO A 390 -31.92 -9.52 -8.15
C PRO A 390 -31.54 -10.86 -8.82
N SER A 391 -31.56 -10.93 -10.16
CA SER A 391 -31.15 -12.13 -10.90
C SER A 391 -29.65 -12.40 -10.72
N LEU A 392 -28.81 -11.37 -10.78
CA LEU A 392 -27.36 -11.52 -10.60
C LEU A 392 -27.01 -12.03 -9.20
N ARG A 393 -27.68 -11.53 -8.16
CA ARG A 393 -27.51 -12.00 -6.77
C ARG A 393 -27.87 -13.48 -6.61
N LEU A 394 -28.92 -13.94 -7.30
CA LEU A 394 -29.29 -15.35 -7.35
C LEU A 394 -28.27 -16.20 -8.14
N SER A 395 -27.69 -15.66 -9.21
CA SER A 395 -26.60 -16.32 -9.94
C SER A 395 -25.35 -16.47 -9.07
N VAL A 396 -24.95 -15.44 -8.32
CA VAL A 396 -23.86 -15.50 -7.33
C VAL A 396 -24.10 -16.62 -6.31
N ALA A 397 -25.30 -16.67 -5.71
CA ALA A 397 -25.66 -17.70 -4.75
C ALA A 397 -25.54 -19.13 -5.32
N ARG A 398 -26.09 -19.35 -6.51
CA ARG A 398 -26.04 -20.64 -7.20
C ARG A 398 -24.63 -21.05 -7.59
N ALA A 399 -23.81 -20.11 -8.06
CA ALA A 399 -22.43 -20.38 -8.46
C ALA A 399 -21.54 -20.75 -7.26
N LEU A 400 -21.74 -20.12 -6.09
CA LEU A 400 -21.07 -20.53 -4.84
C LEU A 400 -21.55 -21.91 -4.37
N GLN A 401 -22.86 -22.18 -4.40
CA GLN A 401 -23.44 -23.47 -3.99
C GLN A 401 -23.03 -24.63 -4.91
N ALA A 402 -22.88 -24.38 -6.21
CA ALA A 402 -22.55 -25.39 -7.22
C ALA A 402 -21.12 -25.95 -7.09
N ASP A 403 -20.26 -25.33 -6.30
CA ASP A 403 -18.86 -25.69 -6.10
C ASP A 403 -18.61 -26.34 -4.71
N PRO A 404 -18.88 -27.64 -4.56
CA PRO A 404 -18.51 -28.39 -3.36
C PRO A 404 -17.00 -28.60 -3.22
N TRP A 405 -16.15 -28.18 -4.15
CA TRP A 405 -14.68 -28.33 -4.06
C TRP A 405 -14.00 -27.13 -3.39
N ARG A 406 -14.69 -25.98 -3.31
CA ARG A 406 -14.21 -24.79 -2.60
C ARG A 406 -13.84 -25.10 -1.15
N ARG A 407 -12.56 -24.84 -0.83
CA ARG A 407 -12.02 -24.95 0.53
C ARG A 407 -11.99 -23.63 1.29
N GLN A 408 -11.85 -22.51 0.60
CA GLN A 408 -11.79 -21.18 1.23
C GLN A 408 -12.86 -20.24 0.67
N LEU A 409 -13.54 -19.51 1.55
CA LEU A 409 -14.53 -18.49 1.22
C LEU A 409 -14.35 -17.28 2.14
N VAL A 410 -14.18 -16.11 1.53
CA VAL A 410 -14.11 -14.81 2.22
C VAL A 410 -15.20 -13.93 1.64
N LEU A 411 -16.10 -13.40 2.48
CA LEU A 411 -17.18 -12.50 2.06
C LEU A 411 -17.27 -11.28 2.98
N ASN A 412 -17.25 -10.08 2.40
CA ASN A 412 -17.48 -8.82 3.12
C ASN A 412 -18.91 -8.32 2.85
N ILE A 413 -19.71 -8.27 3.92
CA ILE A 413 -21.10 -7.79 3.91
C ILE A 413 -21.17 -6.32 4.36
N ASP A 414 -20.22 -5.84 5.16
CA ASP A 414 -20.23 -4.48 5.71
C ASP A 414 -20.21 -3.40 4.61
N ASN A 415 -19.42 -3.62 3.56
CA ASN A 415 -19.37 -2.75 2.38
C ASN A 415 -20.72 -2.63 1.63
N ILE A 416 -21.68 -3.53 1.85
CA ILE A 416 -22.97 -3.55 1.15
C ILE A 416 -23.95 -2.54 1.80
N PRO A 417 -24.71 -1.74 1.02
CA PRO A 417 -25.73 -0.84 1.56
C PRO A 417 -26.69 -1.55 2.53
N LYS A 418 -26.98 -0.91 3.68
CA LYS A 418 -27.71 -1.53 4.81
C LYS A 418 -29.04 -2.17 4.40
N GLU A 419 -29.78 -1.54 3.50
CA GLU A 419 -31.06 -2.04 2.98
C GLU A 419 -30.95 -3.29 2.10
N ARG A 420 -29.72 -3.74 1.79
CA ARG A 420 -29.41 -4.95 1.03
C ARG A 420 -28.58 -5.98 1.80
N GLN A 421 -28.03 -5.64 2.96
CA GLN A 421 -27.24 -6.56 3.80
C GLN A 421 -28.06 -7.81 4.20
N ALA A 422 -29.35 -7.66 4.50
CA ALA A 422 -30.25 -8.80 4.77
C ALA A 422 -30.38 -9.77 3.58
N ALA A 423 -30.33 -9.26 2.34
CA ALA A 423 -30.35 -10.10 1.14
C ALA A 423 -28.99 -10.75 0.84
N ALA A 424 -27.89 -10.08 1.18
CA ALA A 424 -26.54 -10.64 1.11
C ALA A 424 -26.35 -11.77 2.13
N PHE A 425 -26.80 -11.55 3.37
CA PHE A 425 -26.88 -12.59 4.39
C PHE A 425 -27.70 -13.80 3.92
N GLY A 426 -28.87 -13.56 3.32
CA GLY A 426 -29.71 -14.62 2.76
C GLY A 426 -29.01 -15.50 1.72
N VAL A 427 -27.99 -14.99 1.03
CA VAL A 427 -27.11 -15.79 0.15
C VAL A 427 -26.07 -16.57 0.95
N CYS A 428 -25.44 -15.96 1.96
CA CYS A 428 -24.48 -16.65 2.83
C CYS A 428 -25.07 -17.84 3.58
N VAL A 429 -26.36 -17.79 3.95
CA VAL A 429 -27.05 -18.90 4.65
C VAL A 429 -28.00 -19.71 3.75
N ALA A 430 -28.01 -19.45 2.44
CA ALA A 430 -28.79 -20.25 1.49
C ALA A 430 -28.31 -21.71 1.52
N ASP A 431 -27.04 -21.94 1.17
CA ASP A 431 -26.25 -23.15 1.41
C ASP A 431 -24.76 -22.83 1.19
N LEU A 432 -23.90 -23.04 2.19
CA LEU A 432 -22.45 -22.90 2.06
C LEU A 432 -21.83 -24.13 1.35
N PRO A 433 -20.67 -24.00 0.69
CA PRO A 433 -19.94 -25.15 0.11
C PRO A 433 -19.67 -26.25 1.15
N ALA A 434 -20.03 -27.50 0.82
CA ALA A 434 -20.03 -28.60 1.79
C ALA A 434 -18.63 -29.03 2.30
N ASN A 435 -17.57 -28.81 1.52
CA ASN A 435 -16.19 -29.15 1.89
C ASN A 435 -15.35 -27.92 2.25
N LEU A 436 -15.99 -26.82 2.66
CA LEU A 436 -15.31 -25.61 3.09
C LEU A 436 -14.46 -25.90 4.33
N GLN A 437 -13.19 -25.53 4.26
CA GLN A 437 -12.20 -25.67 5.34
C GLN A 437 -11.98 -24.33 6.05
N ASP A 438 -12.01 -23.23 5.31
CA ASP A 438 -11.73 -21.89 5.81
C ASP A 438 -12.87 -20.92 5.44
N LEU A 439 -13.53 -20.33 6.44
CA LEU A 439 -14.61 -19.36 6.27
C LEU A 439 -14.29 -18.04 6.97
N SER A 440 -14.24 -16.94 6.22
CA SER A 440 -14.18 -15.58 6.76
C SER A 440 -15.42 -14.79 6.34
N LEU A 441 -16.17 -14.27 7.32
CA LEU A 441 -17.31 -13.38 7.10
C LEU A 441 -17.10 -12.06 7.87
N ILE A 442 -17.07 -10.94 7.14
CA ILE A 442 -16.95 -9.60 7.72
C ILE A 442 -18.33 -8.92 7.66
N TRP A 443 -18.93 -8.66 8.81
CA TRP A 443 -20.30 -8.13 8.90
C TRP A 443 -20.50 -7.25 10.13
N LYS A 444 -20.16 -5.98 9.98
CA LYS A 444 -20.22 -5.00 11.07
C LYS A 444 -21.61 -4.35 11.17
N SER A 445 -21.88 -3.75 12.33
CA SER A 445 -23.02 -2.85 12.62
C SER A 445 -24.47 -3.35 12.45
N PHE A 446 -24.75 -4.55 11.92
CA PHE A 446 -26.13 -4.94 11.53
C PHE A 446 -26.57 -6.37 11.91
N ALA A 447 -25.66 -7.28 12.30
CA ALA A 447 -26.05 -8.63 12.68
C ALA A 447 -26.81 -8.66 14.02
N ALA A 448 -27.71 -9.64 14.15
CA ALA A 448 -28.48 -9.94 15.35
C ALA A 448 -28.48 -11.45 15.66
N ASP A 449 -28.99 -11.85 16.83
CA ASP A 449 -29.02 -13.25 17.27
C ASP A 449 -29.65 -14.23 16.26
N SER A 450 -30.72 -13.81 15.58
CA SER A 450 -31.38 -14.62 14.55
C SER A 450 -30.50 -14.86 13.32
N ASN A 451 -29.57 -13.94 13.03
CA ASN A 451 -28.59 -14.11 11.96
C ASN A 451 -27.48 -15.08 12.37
N LEU A 452 -26.98 -14.98 13.61
CA LEU A 452 -25.98 -15.90 14.14
C LEU A 452 -26.52 -17.33 14.19
N ALA A 453 -27.74 -17.52 14.72
CA ALA A 453 -28.39 -18.84 14.76
C ALA A 453 -28.58 -19.44 13.35
N ALA A 454 -29.03 -18.64 12.37
CA ALA A 454 -29.24 -19.12 11.01
C ALA A 454 -27.93 -19.38 10.24
N LEU A 455 -26.84 -18.68 10.58
CA LEU A 455 -25.49 -18.99 10.09
C LEU A 455 -24.95 -20.29 10.73
N ALA A 456 -25.15 -20.45 12.04
CA ALA A 456 -24.68 -21.59 12.81
C ALA A 456 -25.20 -22.93 12.27
N GLU A 457 -26.49 -22.99 11.90
CA GLU A 457 -27.12 -24.16 11.26
C GLU A 457 -26.58 -24.48 9.85
N LYS A 458 -25.75 -23.61 9.27
CA LYS A 458 -25.19 -23.73 7.91
C LYS A 458 -23.67 -23.90 7.88
N LEU A 459 -22.99 -23.86 9.04
CA LEU A 459 -21.54 -24.06 9.12
C LEU A 459 -21.14 -25.48 8.68
N PRO A 460 -20.27 -25.65 7.67
CA PRO A 460 -19.83 -26.96 7.24
C PRO A 460 -19.03 -27.70 8.31
N ILE A 461 -19.33 -28.99 8.51
CA ILE A 461 -18.61 -29.88 9.45
C ILE A 461 -17.14 -30.14 9.08
N SER A 462 -16.71 -29.63 7.93
CA SER A 462 -15.38 -29.72 7.34
C SER A 462 -14.49 -28.50 7.67
N LEU A 463 -15.02 -27.49 8.36
CA LEU A 463 -14.28 -26.28 8.72
C LEU A 463 -13.14 -26.58 9.70
N HIS A 464 -11.95 -26.13 9.33
CA HIS A 464 -10.73 -26.10 10.14
C HIS A 464 -10.45 -24.66 10.63
N GLN A 465 -10.84 -23.64 9.88
CA GLN A 465 -10.73 -22.24 10.26
C GLN A 465 -12.09 -21.54 10.15
N LEU A 466 -12.50 -20.86 11.21
CA LEU A 466 -13.68 -20.01 11.22
C LEU A 466 -13.32 -18.61 11.74
N ARG A 467 -13.62 -17.60 10.92
CA ARG A 467 -13.45 -16.20 11.22
C ARG A 467 -14.76 -15.46 11.02
N LEU A 468 -15.27 -14.84 12.08
CA LEU A 468 -16.46 -13.99 12.04
C LEU A 468 -16.13 -12.64 12.69
N ASP A 469 -16.32 -11.55 11.94
CA ASP A 469 -16.16 -10.19 12.42
C ASP A 469 -17.55 -9.53 12.50
N PHE A 470 -18.01 -9.29 13.72
CA PHE A 470 -19.30 -8.68 14.05
C PHE A 470 -19.14 -7.36 14.82
N GLU A 471 -18.06 -6.62 14.60
CA GLU A 471 -17.84 -5.32 15.23
C GLU A 471 -19.08 -4.40 15.13
N LEU A 472 -19.42 -3.70 16.21
CA LEU A 472 -20.57 -2.78 16.33
C LEU A 472 -21.97 -3.44 16.18
N CYS A 473 -22.08 -4.77 16.13
CA CYS A 473 -23.36 -5.48 16.05
C CYS A 473 -24.12 -5.52 17.39
N LYS A 474 -24.64 -4.37 17.82
CA LYS A 474 -25.34 -4.17 19.10
C LYS A 474 -26.60 -5.01 19.34
N GLN A 475 -27.06 -5.78 18.35
CA GLN A 475 -28.20 -6.70 18.47
C GLN A 475 -27.79 -8.17 18.64
N ILE A 476 -26.48 -8.45 18.77
CA ILE A 476 -25.98 -9.74 19.25
C ILE A 476 -25.95 -9.71 20.78
N SER A 477 -26.56 -10.72 21.37
CA SER A 477 -26.59 -11.01 22.81
C SER A 477 -26.02 -12.40 23.11
N ASP A 478 -25.98 -12.75 24.38
CA ASP A 478 -25.66 -14.10 24.86
C ASP A 478 -26.42 -15.22 24.13
N ALA A 479 -27.66 -14.96 23.70
CA ALA A 479 -28.47 -15.94 22.98
C ALA A 479 -27.92 -16.25 21.58
N GLY A 480 -27.45 -15.23 20.84
CA GLY A 480 -26.82 -15.40 19.53
C GLY A 480 -25.45 -16.08 19.64
N VAL A 481 -24.66 -15.71 20.65
CA VAL A 481 -23.36 -16.36 20.94
C VAL A 481 -23.57 -17.83 21.31
N ALA A 482 -24.55 -18.15 22.15
CA ALA A 482 -24.88 -19.53 22.53
C ALA A 482 -25.36 -20.37 21.33
N ALA A 483 -26.20 -19.80 20.45
CA ALA A 483 -26.68 -20.47 19.25
C ALA A 483 -25.54 -20.76 18.25
N LEU A 484 -24.58 -19.83 18.11
CA LEU A 484 -23.36 -20.06 17.33
C LEU A 484 -22.50 -21.17 17.97
N ALA A 485 -22.27 -21.08 19.28
CA ALA A 485 -21.44 -22.02 20.03
C ALA A 485 -21.93 -23.47 19.92
N GLU A 486 -23.25 -23.69 19.99
CA GLU A 486 -23.84 -25.04 19.92
C GLU A 486 -23.55 -25.77 18.60
N LYS A 487 -23.27 -25.05 17.51
CA LYS A 487 -23.00 -25.62 16.17
C LYS A 487 -21.58 -25.42 15.66
N LEU A 488 -20.63 -24.98 16.51
CA LEU A 488 -19.23 -24.88 16.12
C LEU A 488 -18.67 -26.25 15.69
N PRO A 489 -18.07 -26.39 14.49
CA PRO A 489 -17.54 -27.68 14.03
C PRO A 489 -16.41 -28.23 14.92
N ILE A 490 -16.52 -29.51 15.28
CA ILE A 490 -15.52 -30.24 16.09
C ILE A 490 -14.16 -30.41 15.40
N SER A 491 -14.07 -30.09 14.10
CA SER A 491 -12.85 -30.10 13.30
C SER A 491 -12.04 -28.80 13.39
N LEU A 492 -12.57 -27.75 14.02
CA LEU A 492 -11.92 -26.44 14.08
C LEU A 492 -10.55 -26.52 14.75
N GLN A 493 -9.55 -25.97 14.06
CA GLN A 493 -8.17 -25.77 14.50
C GLN A 493 -7.90 -24.28 14.78
N GLN A 494 -8.61 -23.37 14.10
CA GLN A 494 -8.52 -21.93 14.32
C GLN A 494 -9.92 -21.32 14.44
N LEU A 495 -10.13 -20.49 15.47
CA LEU A 495 -11.36 -19.76 15.69
C LEU A 495 -11.03 -18.30 16.01
N ARG A 496 -11.51 -17.37 15.16
CA ARG A 496 -11.47 -15.93 15.40
C ARG A 496 -12.88 -15.36 15.44
N LEU A 497 -13.28 -14.82 16.58
CA LEU A 497 -14.56 -14.12 16.74
C LEU A 497 -14.30 -12.70 17.22
N ASP A 498 -14.80 -11.72 16.48
CA ASP A 498 -14.78 -10.32 16.88
C ASP A 498 -16.18 -9.82 17.21
N PHE A 499 -16.37 -9.41 18.46
CA PHE A 499 -17.61 -8.85 19.00
C PHE A 499 -17.39 -7.44 19.57
N THR A 500 -16.40 -6.69 19.08
CA THR A 500 -16.10 -5.33 19.51
C THR A 500 -17.37 -4.48 19.62
N THR A 501 -17.65 -3.97 20.81
CA THR A 501 -18.82 -3.16 21.21
C THR A 501 -20.20 -3.82 21.05
N CYS A 502 -20.27 -5.15 21.03
CA CYS A 502 -21.52 -5.91 21.18
C CYS A 502 -22.01 -5.90 22.64
N SER A 503 -22.52 -4.75 23.08
CA SER A 503 -22.81 -4.44 24.49
C SER A 503 -23.94 -5.26 25.15
N GLN A 504 -24.47 -6.31 24.51
CA GLN A 504 -25.44 -7.26 25.09
C GLN A 504 -24.84 -8.66 25.32
N ILE A 505 -23.54 -8.83 25.08
CA ILE A 505 -22.79 -10.04 25.46
C ILE A 505 -22.26 -9.86 26.88
N SER A 506 -22.48 -10.87 27.71
CA SER A 506 -22.06 -10.96 29.10
C SER A 506 -21.31 -12.28 29.39
N ASP A 507 -21.00 -12.53 30.65
CA ASP A 507 -20.43 -13.78 31.15
C ASP A 507 -21.20 -15.03 30.67
N ALA A 508 -22.52 -14.93 30.51
CA ALA A 508 -23.35 -16.05 30.06
C ALA A 508 -23.05 -16.46 28.60
N GLY A 509 -22.84 -15.50 27.70
CA GLY A 509 -22.45 -15.75 26.31
C GLY A 509 -21.03 -16.29 26.21
N VAL A 510 -20.10 -15.75 27.01
CA VAL A 510 -18.72 -16.26 27.09
C VAL A 510 -18.69 -17.69 27.62
N ALA A 511 -19.44 -18.00 28.68
CA ALA A 511 -19.55 -19.35 29.23
C ALA A 511 -20.18 -20.35 28.23
N ALA A 512 -21.20 -19.92 27.47
CA ALA A 512 -21.83 -20.74 26.44
C ALA A 512 -20.86 -21.06 25.29
N LEU A 513 -20.07 -20.07 24.85
CA LEU A 513 -19.00 -20.26 23.86
C LEU A 513 -17.91 -21.20 24.37
N ALA A 514 -17.39 -20.92 25.57
CA ALA A 514 -16.33 -21.69 26.22
C ALA A 514 -16.69 -23.18 26.34
N GLY A 515 -17.93 -23.48 26.76
CA GLY A 515 -18.43 -24.85 26.91
C GLY A 515 -18.53 -25.66 25.61
N ARG A 516 -18.29 -25.07 24.44
CA ARG A 516 -18.38 -25.70 23.11
C ARG A 516 -17.13 -25.55 22.24
N LEU A 517 -16.03 -25.00 22.77
CA LEU A 517 -14.76 -24.91 22.03
C LEU A 517 -14.26 -26.30 21.61
N SER A 518 -13.72 -26.43 20.39
CA SER A 518 -13.21 -27.71 19.90
C SER A 518 -11.96 -28.17 20.65
N ILE A 519 -11.88 -29.47 20.94
CA ILE A 519 -10.69 -30.13 21.48
C ILE A 519 -9.50 -30.19 20.49
N SER A 520 -9.72 -29.88 19.21
CA SER A 520 -8.66 -29.79 18.19
C SER A 520 -8.11 -28.38 18.00
N LEU A 521 -8.61 -27.40 18.75
CA LEU A 521 -8.29 -26.00 18.53
C LEU A 521 -6.83 -25.70 18.90
N GLN A 522 -6.09 -25.14 17.95
CA GLN A 522 -4.69 -24.74 18.06
C GLN A 522 -4.54 -23.21 18.18
N GLN A 523 -5.49 -22.45 17.62
CA GLN A 523 -5.50 -20.99 17.70
C GLN A 523 -6.89 -20.48 18.10
N LEU A 524 -6.95 -19.61 19.10
CA LEU A 524 -8.16 -18.97 19.58
C LEU A 524 -7.93 -17.46 19.67
N GLN A 525 -8.69 -16.69 18.90
CA GLN A 525 -8.74 -15.24 19.03
C GLN A 525 -10.17 -14.80 19.34
N LEU A 526 -10.38 -14.20 20.51
CA LEU A 526 -11.67 -13.65 20.93
C LEU A 526 -11.49 -12.18 21.27
N ASN A 527 -12.29 -11.33 20.65
CA ASN A 527 -12.35 -9.91 20.94
C ASN A 527 -13.73 -9.55 21.50
N PHE A 528 -13.76 -9.16 22.78
CA PHE A 528 -14.93 -8.75 23.54
C PHE A 528 -14.81 -7.31 24.03
N ARG A 529 -14.01 -6.48 23.36
CA ARG A 529 -13.82 -5.05 23.68
C ARG A 529 -15.16 -4.33 23.89
N GLY A 530 -15.40 -3.82 25.09
CA GLY A 530 -16.63 -3.10 25.44
C GLY A 530 -17.89 -3.98 25.59
N CYS A 531 -17.74 -5.29 25.79
CA CYS A 531 -18.80 -6.18 26.25
C CYS A 531 -18.93 -6.17 27.79
N GLN A 532 -20.01 -6.74 28.33
CA GLN A 532 -20.29 -6.75 29.78
C GLN A 532 -19.68 -7.99 30.47
N ILE A 533 -18.37 -8.17 30.32
CA ILE A 533 -17.63 -9.31 30.88
C ILE A 533 -17.06 -8.96 32.27
N SER A 534 -17.19 -9.89 33.21
CA SER A 534 -16.62 -9.85 34.55
C SER A 534 -15.63 -11.01 34.78
N ASP A 535 -15.06 -11.07 35.98
CA ASP A 535 -14.24 -12.19 36.44
C ASP A 535 -14.90 -13.57 36.24
N ALA A 536 -16.23 -13.65 36.35
CA ALA A 536 -16.96 -14.90 36.16
C ALA A 536 -16.93 -15.39 34.70
N GLY A 537 -17.01 -14.48 33.72
CA GLY A 537 -16.89 -14.80 32.29
C GLY A 537 -15.45 -15.19 31.91
N VAL A 538 -14.46 -14.48 32.45
CA VAL A 538 -13.04 -14.82 32.26
C VAL A 538 -12.72 -16.20 32.84
N ALA A 539 -13.19 -16.50 34.06
CA ALA A 539 -13.03 -17.80 34.69
C ALA A 539 -13.74 -18.93 33.91
N ALA A 540 -14.97 -18.70 33.45
CA ALA A 540 -15.72 -19.67 32.64
C ALA A 540 -15.04 -19.99 31.31
N LEU A 541 -14.39 -19.00 30.68
CA LEU A 541 -13.55 -19.21 29.50
C LEU A 541 -12.30 -20.03 29.85
N ALA A 542 -11.56 -19.60 30.87
CA ALA A 542 -10.33 -20.22 31.33
C ALA A 542 -10.49 -21.72 31.64
N GLU A 543 -11.56 -22.08 32.35
CA GLU A 543 -11.89 -23.48 32.69
C GLU A 543 -12.07 -24.43 31.49
N LYS A 544 -12.29 -23.91 30.28
CA LYS A 544 -12.62 -24.69 29.07
C LYS A 544 -11.62 -24.48 27.93
N LEU A 545 -10.50 -23.80 28.17
CA LEU A 545 -9.45 -23.64 27.16
C LEU A 545 -8.90 -25.01 26.70
N PRO A 546 -8.88 -25.31 25.39
CA PRO A 546 -8.39 -26.59 24.89
C PRO A 546 -6.90 -26.85 25.20
N ILE A 547 -6.57 -28.06 25.64
CA ILE A 547 -5.18 -28.47 25.96
C ILE A 547 -4.29 -28.52 24.69
N SER A 548 -4.87 -28.52 23.51
CA SER A 548 -4.18 -28.45 22.21
C SER A 548 -3.73 -27.04 21.79
N LEU A 549 -4.14 -26.01 22.54
CA LEU A 549 -4.02 -24.61 22.13
C LEU A 549 -2.56 -24.12 22.13
N GLN A 550 -2.11 -23.59 21.00
CA GLN A 550 -0.75 -23.08 20.79
C GLN A 550 -0.70 -21.55 20.75
N GLN A 551 -1.79 -20.90 20.33
CA GLN A 551 -1.93 -19.45 20.30
C GLN A 551 -3.25 -19.03 20.95
N LEU A 552 -3.17 -18.10 21.90
CA LEU A 552 -4.33 -17.51 22.56
C LEU A 552 -4.24 -15.99 22.47
N HIS A 553 -5.26 -15.36 21.88
CA HIS A 553 -5.43 -13.92 21.83
C HIS A 553 -6.78 -13.55 22.44
N LEU A 554 -6.77 -12.79 23.54
CA LEU A 554 -7.96 -12.31 24.22
C LEU A 554 -7.93 -10.78 24.34
N ASP A 555 -8.94 -10.10 23.81
CA ASP A 555 -9.14 -8.65 24.00
C ASP A 555 -10.41 -8.43 24.85
N PHE A 556 -10.21 -7.84 26.02
CA PHE A 556 -11.25 -7.45 26.98
C PHE A 556 -11.22 -5.94 27.27
N VAL A 557 -10.75 -5.12 26.32
CA VAL A 557 -10.59 -3.67 26.56
C VAL A 557 -11.91 -3.03 26.93
N MET A 558 -11.90 -2.19 27.97
CA MET A 558 -13.09 -1.56 28.57
C MET A 558 -14.10 -2.53 29.24
N CYS A 559 -13.74 -3.78 29.52
CA CYS A 559 -14.52 -4.64 30.41
C CYS A 559 -14.25 -4.28 31.89
N GLU A 560 -14.86 -3.17 32.35
CA GLU A 560 -14.58 -2.56 33.67
C GLU A 560 -14.89 -3.45 34.91
N GLN A 561 -15.50 -4.63 34.72
CA GLN A 561 -15.84 -5.59 35.77
C GLN A 561 -14.82 -6.74 35.92
N ILE A 562 -13.71 -6.70 35.19
CA ILE A 562 -12.59 -7.62 35.36
C ILE A 562 -11.61 -7.05 36.39
N SER A 563 -11.24 -7.88 37.37
CA SER A 563 -10.30 -7.61 38.45
C SER A 563 -9.14 -8.62 38.46
N ASP A 564 -8.26 -8.50 39.45
CA ASP A 564 -7.22 -9.49 39.75
C ASP A 564 -7.73 -10.93 39.84
N ALA A 565 -8.98 -11.14 40.29
CA ALA A 565 -9.57 -12.47 40.40
C ALA A 565 -9.79 -13.13 39.02
N GLY A 566 -10.25 -12.37 38.01
CA GLY A 566 -10.39 -12.85 36.64
C GLY A 566 -9.03 -13.12 35.98
N VAL A 567 -8.05 -12.25 36.21
CA VAL A 567 -6.67 -12.46 35.72
C VAL A 567 -6.05 -13.72 36.33
N ALA A 568 -6.20 -13.92 37.64
CA ALA A 568 -5.73 -15.12 38.34
C ALA A 568 -6.46 -16.40 37.86
N ALA A 569 -7.77 -16.34 37.62
CA ALA A 569 -8.53 -17.47 37.10
C ALA A 569 -8.10 -17.86 35.67
N LEU A 570 -7.79 -16.87 34.81
CA LEU A 570 -7.20 -17.11 33.50
C LEU A 570 -5.82 -17.77 33.64
N ALA A 571 -4.95 -17.20 34.47
CA ALA A 571 -3.60 -17.67 34.72
C ALA A 571 -3.55 -19.14 35.15
N GLU A 572 -4.41 -19.54 36.10
CA GLU A 572 -4.42 -20.90 36.66
C GLU A 572 -4.70 -21.99 35.62
N LYS A 573 -5.36 -21.65 34.50
CA LYS A 573 -5.81 -22.61 33.47
C LYS A 573 -5.15 -22.44 32.10
N LEU A 574 -4.10 -21.61 31.98
CA LEU A 574 -3.38 -21.44 30.71
C LEU A 574 -2.82 -22.78 30.18
N PRO A 575 -3.13 -23.20 28.93
CA PRO A 575 -2.63 -24.45 28.38
C PRO A 575 -1.09 -24.50 28.29
N ILE A 576 -0.50 -25.61 28.77
CA ILE A 576 0.95 -25.85 28.79
C ILE A 576 1.56 -25.91 27.37
N SER A 577 0.73 -26.05 26.34
CA SER A 577 1.08 -26.07 24.91
C SER A 577 1.17 -24.68 24.26
N LEU A 578 0.86 -23.59 24.98
CA LEU A 578 0.90 -22.23 24.44
C LEU A 578 2.32 -21.77 24.10
N HIS A 579 2.49 -21.37 22.84
CA HIS A 579 3.71 -20.73 22.32
C HIS A 579 3.52 -19.23 22.12
N GLN A 580 2.27 -18.75 22.00
CA GLN A 580 1.91 -17.34 21.90
C GLN A 580 0.73 -17.02 22.82
N LEU A 581 0.88 -15.98 23.64
CA LEU A 581 -0.15 -15.49 24.55
C LEU A 581 -0.25 -13.98 24.42
N HIS A 582 -1.35 -13.51 23.82
CA HIS A 582 -1.68 -12.10 23.68
C HIS A 582 -2.93 -11.82 24.52
N VAL A 583 -2.82 -10.94 25.52
CA VAL A 583 -3.97 -10.54 26.35
C VAL A 583 -4.00 -9.03 26.51
N ASP A 584 -5.17 -8.44 26.26
CA ASP A 584 -5.43 -7.02 26.42
C ASP A 584 -6.56 -6.77 27.43
N PHE A 585 -6.21 -6.08 28.50
CA PHE A 585 -7.07 -5.63 29.57
C PHE A 585 -7.01 -4.09 29.71
N GLU A 586 -6.63 -3.33 28.68
CA GLU A 586 -6.64 -1.86 28.75
C GLU A 586 -8.01 -1.33 29.26
N LEU A 587 -7.95 -0.37 30.19
CA LEU A 587 -9.10 0.20 30.92
C LEU A 587 -9.86 -0.76 31.87
N CYS A 588 -9.35 -1.96 32.15
CA CYS A 588 -9.84 -2.81 33.25
C CYS A 588 -9.25 -2.33 34.59
N LYS A 589 -9.88 -1.31 35.17
CA LYS A 589 -9.33 -0.54 36.32
C LYS A 589 -9.12 -1.36 37.60
N GLN A 590 -9.81 -2.49 37.78
CA GLN A 590 -9.74 -3.31 39.00
C GLN A 590 -8.59 -4.35 38.96
N ILE A 591 -7.69 -4.26 37.98
CA ILE A 591 -6.48 -5.08 37.90
C ILE A 591 -5.31 -4.30 38.50
N SER A 592 -4.60 -4.92 39.44
CA SER A 592 -3.46 -4.39 40.17
C SER A 592 -2.21 -5.27 39.99
N ASP A 593 -1.17 -4.99 40.77
CA ASP A 593 0.02 -5.83 40.90
C ASP A 593 -0.30 -7.30 41.23
N ALA A 594 -1.38 -7.57 41.99
CA ALA A 594 -1.74 -8.92 42.39
C ALA A 594 -2.17 -9.79 41.19
N GLY A 595 -2.94 -9.24 40.25
CA GLY A 595 -3.33 -9.93 39.02
C GLY A 595 -2.14 -10.16 38.09
N VAL A 596 -1.25 -9.18 37.94
CA VAL A 596 -0.01 -9.33 37.16
C VAL A 596 0.90 -10.40 37.76
N ALA A 597 1.07 -10.42 39.08
CA ALA A 597 1.86 -11.43 39.78
C ALA A 597 1.24 -12.84 39.66
N ALA A 598 -0.08 -12.97 39.79
CA ALA A 598 -0.79 -14.23 39.60
C ALA A 598 -0.64 -14.77 38.16
N LEU A 599 -0.69 -13.89 37.16
CA LEU A 599 -0.42 -14.24 35.77
C LEU A 599 1.03 -14.71 35.57
N ALA A 600 1.98 -13.94 36.09
CA ALA A 600 3.41 -14.23 36.01
C ALA A 600 3.77 -15.60 36.59
N GLU A 601 3.19 -15.98 37.74
CA GLU A 601 3.45 -17.26 38.42
C GLU A 601 3.04 -18.49 37.58
N LYS A 602 2.13 -18.33 36.61
CA LYS A 602 1.55 -19.43 35.82
C LYS A 602 1.84 -19.37 34.31
N LEU A 603 2.72 -18.47 33.86
CA LEU A 603 3.09 -18.38 32.44
C LEU A 603 3.67 -19.72 31.91
N PRO A 604 3.15 -20.29 30.80
CA PRO A 604 3.64 -21.56 30.26
C PRO A 604 5.13 -21.54 29.87
N ILE A 605 5.86 -22.59 30.24
CA ILE A 605 7.32 -22.72 29.97
C ILE A 605 7.63 -22.86 28.47
N SER A 606 6.65 -23.19 27.64
CA SER A 606 6.75 -23.29 26.17
C SER A 606 6.64 -21.94 25.43
N LEU A 607 6.29 -20.86 26.14
CA LEU A 607 5.91 -19.58 25.54
C LEU A 607 7.10 -18.88 24.84
N GLN A 608 6.90 -18.49 23.58
CA GLN A 608 7.90 -17.83 22.74
C GLN A 608 7.55 -16.37 22.42
N ASP A 609 6.25 -16.04 22.42
CA ASP A 609 5.74 -14.68 22.24
C ASP A 609 4.70 -14.35 23.32
N LEU A 610 4.90 -13.22 24.01
CA LEU A 610 4.05 -12.72 25.08
C LEU A 610 3.73 -11.25 24.83
N GLN A 611 2.45 -10.95 24.63
CA GLN A 611 1.95 -9.60 24.59
C GLN A 611 0.94 -9.39 25.72
N LEU A 612 1.24 -8.48 26.65
CA LEU A 612 0.33 -8.12 27.72
C LEU A 612 0.08 -6.61 27.70
N ARG A 613 -1.17 -6.23 27.53
CA ARG A 613 -1.59 -4.82 27.56
C ARG A 613 -2.53 -4.62 28.76
N PHE A 614 -2.13 -3.74 29.65
CA PHE A 614 -2.81 -3.35 30.88
C PHE A 614 -2.84 -1.82 31.01
N ALA A 615 -2.93 -1.10 29.89
CA ALA A 615 -2.88 0.36 29.92
C ALA A 615 -4.05 0.90 30.77
N ARG A 616 -3.74 1.81 31.70
CA ARG A 616 -4.70 2.41 32.65
C ARG A 616 -5.33 1.39 33.64
N CYS A 617 -4.51 0.45 34.11
CA CYS A 617 -4.77 -0.41 35.27
C CYS A 617 -3.98 0.08 36.51
N GLU A 618 -4.27 -0.46 37.70
CA GLU A 618 -3.66 -0.06 38.99
C GLU A 618 -2.35 -0.83 39.28
N ILE A 619 -1.48 -0.95 38.28
CA ILE A 619 -0.20 -1.68 38.34
C ILE A 619 0.94 -0.74 38.70
N SER A 620 1.85 -1.16 39.57
CA SER A 620 3.07 -0.47 39.97
C SER A 620 4.35 -1.25 39.59
N ASP A 621 5.51 -0.69 39.96
CA ASP A 621 6.81 -1.36 39.80
C ASP A 621 6.84 -2.77 40.42
N ALA A 622 6.04 -3.02 41.46
CA ALA A 622 5.96 -4.33 42.09
C ALA A 622 5.36 -5.40 41.15
N GLY A 623 4.32 -5.07 40.38
CA GLY A 623 3.75 -5.97 39.37
C GLY A 623 4.68 -6.18 38.18
N VAL A 624 5.39 -5.12 37.74
CA VAL A 624 6.41 -5.24 36.69
C VAL A 624 7.57 -6.11 37.15
N ALA A 625 8.01 -6.00 38.41
CA ALA A 625 9.05 -6.84 39.00
C ALA A 625 8.61 -8.30 39.14
N ALA A 626 7.40 -8.54 39.65
CA ALA A 626 6.82 -9.88 39.77
C ALA A 626 6.71 -10.57 38.39
N LEU A 627 6.33 -9.82 37.34
CA LEU A 627 6.35 -10.32 35.97
C LEU A 627 7.77 -10.66 35.52
N ALA A 628 8.71 -9.73 35.67
CA ALA A 628 10.09 -9.86 35.23
C ALA A 628 10.82 -11.07 35.84
N GLU A 629 10.59 -11.35 37.13
CA GLU A 629 11.18 -12.47 37.87
C GLU A 629 10.74 -13.85 37.31
N LYS A 630 9.51 -13.94 36.76
CA LYS A 630 8.90 -15.22 36.33
C LYS A 630 8.80 -15.42 34.82
N LEU A 631 9.36 -14.53 34.00
CA LEU A 631 9.29 -14.64 32.54
C LEU A 631 9.92 -15.96 32.01
N PRO A 632 9.21 -16.77 31.20
CA PRO A 632 9.73 -18.01 30.63
C PRO A 632 11.07 -17.82 29.89
N ILE A 633 12.02 -18.74 30.10
CA ILE A 633 13.35 -18.67 29.47
C ILE A 633 13.26 -18.79 27.94
N SER A 634 12.28 -19.54 27.44
CA SER A 634 11.95 -19.78 26.03
C SER A 634 11.48 -18.54 25.26
N LEU A 635 11.12 -17.46 25.96
CA LEU A 635 10.54 -16.27 25.37
C LEU A 635 11.53 -15.56 24.43
N ARG A 636 11.04 -15.17 23.25
CA ARG A 636 11.79 -14.52 22.15
C ARG A 636 11.23 -13.16 21.76
N GLN A 637 9.93 -12.96 21.96
CA GLN A 637 9.23 -11.71 21.75
C GLN A 637 8.47 -11.36 23.02
N LEU A 638 8.56 -10.10 23.42
CA LEU A 638 7.88 -9.55 24.58
C LEU A 638 7.36 -8.16 24.20
N GLN A 639 6.07 -7.93 24.38
CA GLN A 639 5.45 -6.62 24.23
C GLN A 639 4.59 -6.33 25.46
N LEU A 640 4.99 -5.33 26.25
CA LEU A 640 4.26 -4.92 27.45
C LEU A 640 3.73 -3.51 27.30
N GLY A 641 2.46 -3.31 27.63
CA GLY A 641 1.79 -2.01 27.58
C GLY A 641 1.19 -1.64 28.94
N PHE A 642 1.92 -0.86 29.74
CA PHE A 642 1.49 -0.36 31.06
C PHE A 642 1.18 1.15 31.05
N ARG A 643 0.76 1.68 29.90
CA ARG A 643 0.69 3.12 29.69
C ARG A 643 -0.46 3.73 30.51
N GLY A 644 -0.13 4.63 31.44
CA GLY A 644 -1.08 5.18 32.41
C GLY A 644 -1.32 4.30 33.64
N CYS A 645 -0.40 3.40 33.95
CA CYS A 645 -0.31 2.71 35.25
C CYS A 645 0.61 3.48 36.21
N LEU A 646 0.72 3.01 37.46
CA LEU A 646 1.51 3.59 38.56
C LEU A 646 2.99 3.12 38.55
N ILE A 647 3.59 2.98 37.36
CA ILE A 647 4.97 2.49 37.18
C ILE A 647 5.96 3.64 36.99
N SER A 648 7.20 3.46 37.45
CA SER A 648 8.29 4.43 37.29
C SER A 648 8.90 4.40 35.89
N ASP A 649 9.64 5.46 35.55
CA ASP A 649 10.42 5.57 34.32
C ASP A 649 11.42 4.42 34.17
N ALA A 650 11.97 3.93 35.30
CA ALA A 650 12.93 2.83 35.34
C ALA A 650 12.26 1.49 34.97
N ALA A 651 11.09 1.19 35.56
CA ALA A 651 10.30 0.02 35.20
C ALA A 651 9.76 0.13 33.76
N THR A 652 9.33 1.33 33.35
CA THR A 652 8.87 1.63 31.98
C THR A 652 9.98 1.41 30.95
N GLN A 653 11.20 1.88 31.23
CA GLN A 653 12.37 1.67 30.37
C GLN A 653 12.78 0.20 30.34
N ALA A 654 12.74 -0.49 31.48
CA ALA A 654 13.00 -1.92 31.57
C ALA A 654 12.02 -2.74 30.71
N ALA A 655 10.72 -2.42 30.76
CA ALA A 655 9.67 -3.12 30.01
C ALA A 655 9.77 -2.97 28.47
N ARG A 656 10.65 -2.11 27.93
CA ARG A 656 10.84 -1.91 26.48
C ARG A 656 11.51 -3.08 25.75
N SER A 657 12.22 -3.96 26.46
CA SER A 657 12.76 -5.20 25.88
C SER A 657 12.91 -6.32 26.90
N LEU A 658 12.92 -7.57 26.42
CA LEU A 658 13.09 -8.75 27.26
C LEU A 658 14.44 -8.75 28.01
N GLU A 659 15.50 -8.28 27.36
CA GLU A 659 16.84 -8.17 27.95
C GLU A 659 16.89 -7.11 29.04
N SER A 660 16.31 -5.93 28.78
CA SER A 660 16.27 -4.82 29.75
C SER A 660 15.47 -5.21 30.99
N LEU A 661 14.32 -5.86 30.81
CA LEU A 661 13.44 -6.26 31.90
C LEU A 661 14.08 -7.34 32.81
N ARG A 662 14.74 -8.34 32.21
CA ARG A 662 15.51 -9.35 32.96
C ARG A 662 16.71 -8.75 33.69
N ALA A 663 17.42 -7.80 33.06
CA ALA A 663 18.55 -7.13 33.69
C ALA A 663 18.11 -6.24 34.88
N TRP A 664 16.97 -5.57 34.77
CA TRP A 664 16.38 -4.75 35.83
C TRP A 664 15.96 -5.60 37.04
N ALA A 665 15.28 -6.74 36.83
CA ALA A 665 14.94 -7.67 37.90
C ALA A 665 16.19 -8.20 38.64
N ALA A 666 17.22 -8.63 37.91
CA ALA A 666 18.47 -9.11 38.49
C ALA A 666 19.23 -8.02 39.29
N ALA A 667 19.11 -6.75 38.89
CA ALA A 667 19.69 -5.63 39.64
C ALA A 667 18.94 -5.37 40.96
N SER A 668 17.62 -5.54 40.98
CA SER A 668 16.78 -5.40 42.18
C SER A 668 17.04 -6.50 43.21
N GLU A 669 17.27 -7.75 42.79
CA GLU A 669 17.64 -8.85 43.71
C GLU A 669 18.99 -8.62 44.41
N LEU A 670 19.95 -7.99 43.73
CA LEU A 670 21.28 -7.66 44.27
C LEU A 670 21.26 -6.53 45.32
N GLY A 671 20.12 -5.86 45.53
CA GLY A 671 19.97 -4.77 46.51
C GLY A 671 19.54 -5.18 47.92
N ALA A 672 19.19 -6.45 48.15
CA ALA A 672 18.47 -6.88 49.35
C ALA A 672 19.34 -7.56 50.44
N ALA A 673 20.00 -6.74 51.28
CA ALA A 673 20.46 -7.01 52.66
C ALA A 673 21.68 -7.95 52.90
N PRO A 674 22.32 -7.97 54.11
CA PRO A 674 22.21 -7.05 55.26
C PRO A 674 23.58 -6.49 55.78
N ASP A 675 23.56 -5.41 56.59
CA ASP A 675 24.57 -5.01 57.61
C ASP A 675 23.92 -3.86 58.43
N LEU A 676 23.86 -3.76 59.77
CA LEU A 676 24.54 -4.41 60.90
C LEU A 676 25.97 -3.88 61.22
N GLU A 677 26.07 -2.66 61.76
CA GLU A 677 26.57 -2.49 63.14
C GLU A 677 26.42 -1.08 63.78
N MET A 678 26.08 -1.11 65.08
CA MET A 678 26.39 -0.17 66.17
C MET A 678 26.51 1.36 65.94
N ARG A 679 25.66 2.09 66.68
CA ARG A 679 26.16 3.06 67.68
C ARG A 679 25.27 3.11 68.93
N LEU A 680 25.90 2.98 70.09
CA LEU A 680 25.29 3.02 71.42
C LEU A 680 25.01 4.45 71.88
N SER A 681 23.83 4.72 72.44
CA SER A 681 23.67 5.60 73.61
C SER A 681 22.30 5.44 74.30
N SER A 682 22.31 4.76 75.45
CA SER A 682 21.55 5.05 76.69
C SER A 682 20.09 5.52 76.66
N GLY A 683 19.22 4.79 77.38
CA GLY A 683 17.98 5.34 77.93
C GLY A 683 16.83 4.34 78.08
N GLU A 684 16.86 3.55 79.16
CA GLU A 684 15.72 3.16 80.04
C GLU A 684 14.45 2.58 79.37
N GLU A 685 14.11 1.30 79.58
CA GLU A 685 13.19 0.82 80.64
C GLU A 685 11.75 1.39 80.50
N THR A 686 10.66 0.61 80.41
CA THR A 686 10.38 -0.75 80.94
C THR A 686 9.53 -1.61 79.98
N ALA A 687 9.44 -2.92 80.28
CA ALA A 687 8.64 -3.91 79.56
C ALA A 687 7.19 -4.04 80.11
N GLU A 688 6.48 -5.09 79.64
CA GLU A 688 5.09 -5.53 79.88
C GLU A 688 4.09 -5.09 78.78
N GLY A 689 3.24 -5.95 78.20
CA GLY A 689 3.13 -7.42 78.31
C GLY A 689 1.72 -7.92 77.96
N LEU A 690 1.62 -9.14 77.39
CA LEU A 690 0.39 -9.97 77.24
C LEU A 690 -0.65 -9.47 76.22
N GLN A 691 -0.94 -10.30 75.20
CA GLN A 691 -2.16 -11.13 75.02
C GLN A 691 -3.39 -10.33 74.53
N GLU A 692 -3.88 -10.54 73.31
CA GLU A 692 -4.63 -11.71 72.75
C GLU A 692 -6.14 -11.62 73.05
N LYS A 693 -6.96 -11.90 72.02
CA LYS A 693 -8.44 -11.96 71.98
C LYS A 693 -9.20 -10.64 71.89
N ASP A 694 -10.40 -10.54 71.33
CA ASP A 694 -11.27 -11.25 70.33
C ASP A 694 -12.66 -10.56 70.52
N GLU A 695 -13.65 -10.87 69.66
CA GLU A 695 -15.07 -10.44 69.74
C GLU A 695 -15.30 -8.96 69.32
N GLU A 696 -16.11 -8.63 68.29
CA GLU A 696 -17.57 -8.85 68.13
C GLU A 696 -18.37 -8.20 69.29
N GLY A 697 -19.41 -7.39 69.09
CA GLY A 697 -20.09 -6.85 67.91
C GLY A 697 -21.21 -5.87 68.35
N GLU A 698 -22.24 -5.67 67.52
CA GLU A 698 -23.54 -5.01 67.85
C GLU A 698 -23.51 -3.48 68.18
N GLU A 699 -24.07 -2.59 67.34
CA GLU A 699 -25.50 -2.21 67.13
C GLU A 699 -25.97 -1.02 68.00
N GLY A 700 -26.83 -0.15 67.44
CA GLY A 700 -27.71 0.73 68.23
C GLY A 700 -27.81 2.22 67.83
N GLU A 701 -28.96 2.57 67.21
CA GLU A 701 -29.75 3.82 67.39
C GLU A 701 -29.11 5.20 67.06
N GLU A 702 -29.56 5.89 66.00
CA GLU A 702 -30.75 6.79 65.94
C GLU A 702 -30.60 8.14 66.69
N GLY A 703 -30.80 9.25 65.97
CA GLY A 703 -30.76 10.62 66.53
C GLY A 703 -30.87 11.72 65.47
N GLU A 704 -32.06 12.28 65.30
CA GLU A 704 -32.45 13.15 64.18
C GLU A 704 -32.45 14.67 64.53
N ILE A 705 -32.66 15.53 63.51
CA ILE A 705 -33.15 16.94 63.55
C ILE A 705 -32.11 18.08 63.71
N GLY A 706 -32.21 19.13 62.85
CA GLY A 706 -31.95 20.51 63.31
C GLY A 706 -31.23 21.55 62.42
N LYS A 707 -31.73 21.87 61.22
CA LYS A 707 -31.37 23.11 60.48
C LYS A 707 -31.86 24.37 61.24
N PRO A 708 -31.25 25.58 61.10
CA PRO A 708 -31.60 26.47 59.99
C PRO A 708 -30.50 27.41 59.41
N SER A 709 -30.90 28.08 58.32
CA SER A 709 -30.17 28.99 57.42
C SER A 709 -30.06 30.45 57.86
N HIS A 710 -29.15 31.23 57.22
CA HIS A 710 -29.52 32.51 56.60
C HIS A 710 -28.53 32.98 55.51
N GLU A 711 -28.86 34.07 54.81
CA GLU A 711 -28.41 34.40 53.45
C GLU A 711 -27.47 35.63 53.34
N SER A 712 -26.96 35.84 52.11
CA SER A 712 -26.98 37.12 51.36
C SER A 712 -25.75 38.07 51.27
N ARG A 713 -25.38 38.30 49.98
CA ARG A 713 -25.06 39.59 49.29
C ARG A 713 -23.66 40.25 49.32
N ARG A 714 -22.99 40.13 48.16
CA ARG A 714 -22.46 41.19 47.24
C ARG A 714 -21.79 42.50 47.78
N ALA A 715 -20.47 42.59 47.52
CA ALA A 715 -19.76 43.56 46.65
C ALA A 715 -19.63 45.09 46.96
N ARG A 716 -18.35 45.52 47.09
CA ARG A 716 -17.67 46.82 46.75
C ARG A 716 -18.22 48.18 47.27
N PRO A 717 -17.31 49.13 47.59
CA PRO A 717 -17.04 50.26 46.67
C PRO A 717 -15.54 50.61 46.51
N ALA A 718 -15.21 51.79 45.93
CA ALA A 718 -13.91 52.11 45.31
C ALA A 718 -13.21 53.40 45.85
N ALA A 719 -12.02 53.67 45.24
CA ALA A 719 -11.00 54.72 45.41
C ALA A 719 -11.45 56.19 45.66
N PRO A 720 -10.53 57.11 46.05
CA PRO A 720 -9.56 57.75 45.12
C PRO A 720 -8.10 57.75 45.70
N ALA A 721 -7.04 58.39 45.17
CA ALA A 721 -6.81 59.37 44.09
C ALA A 721 -5.39 59.22 43.44
N ALA A 722 -4.91 60.21 42.67
CA ALA A 722 -3.52 60.35 42.17
C ALA A 722 -3.05 61.83 42.24
N PRO A 723 -1.75 62.19 42.06
CA PRO A 723 -1.24 62.47 40.71
C PRO A 723 0.29 62.25 40.39
N TRP A 724 0.55 61.70 39.20
CA TRP A 724 1.62 62.00 38.20
C TRP A 724 3.01 62.59 38.56
N ARG A 725 4.10 61.84 38.26
CA ARG A 725 4.99 61.97 37.06
C ARG A 725 6.31 61.14 37.17
N GLY A 726 6.77 60.51 36.07
CA GLY A 726 8.21 60.38 35.75
C GLY A 726 8.92 58.99 35.79
N GLN A 727 8.90 58.29 34.65
CA GLN A 727 9.76 57.19 34.12
C GLN A 727 11.30 57.21 34.38
N PRO A 728 12.11 56.18 33.97
CA PRO A 728 11.94 54.71 33.88
C PRO A 728 13.21 53.92 34.42
N PRO A 729 13.67 52.73 33.93
CA PRO A 729 13.71 51.50 34.73
C PRO A 729 15.11 50.86 34.98
N THR A 730 15.12 49.68 35.62
CA THR A 730 16.27 49.07 36.33
C THR A 730 16.87 47.79 35.71
N LEU A 731 18.19 47.63 35.92
CA LEU A 731 19.03 46.40 35.89
C LEU A 731 19.70 46.26 37.29
N ALA A 732 20.41 45.20 37.72
CA ALA A 732 20.40 43.73 37.56
C ALA A 732 21.58 43.11 38.40
N LEU A 733 21.56 41.78 38.69
CA LEU A 733 22.75 40.89 38.95
C LEU A 733 23.61 41.06 40.27
N PRO A 734 24.58 40.16 40.64
CA PRO A 734 24.67 38.65 40.55
C PRO A 734 25.47 37.86 41.66
N ALA A 735 25.55 36.50 41.51
CA ALA A 735 26.73 35.58 41.69
C ALA A 735 27.21 35.06 43.10
N PRO A 736 28.05 33.97 43.23
CA PRO A 736 28.24 32.71 42.44
C PRO A 736 28.62 31.35 43.17
N SER A 737 28.36 30.18 42.53
CA SER A 737 29.13 28.88 42.34
C SER A 737 29.93 28.12 43.47
N PRO A 738 30.39 26.83 43.33
CA PRO A 738 30.48 25.91 42.15
C PRO A 738 30.18 24.35 42.31
N ALA A 739 29.98 23.65 41.16
CA ALA A 739 30.41 22.24 40.74
C ALA A 739 30.14 20.97 41.61
N ALA A 740 29.91 19.72 41.12
CA ALA A 740 29.66 19.00 39.83
C ALA A 740 29.13 17.54 40.15
N PRO A 741 28.56 16.66 39.25
CA PRO A 741 29.29 15.98 38.14
C PRO A 741 28.51 15.41 36.88
N GLN A 742 29.27 15.12 35.83
CA GLN A 742 29.21 14.03 34.80
C GLN A 742 27.88 13.40 34.26
N THR A 743 27.38 13.95 33.15
CA THR A 743 27.10 13.31 31.82
C THR A 743 26.56 11.87 31.69
N ARG A 744 25.35 11.74 31.12
CA ARG A 744 25.04 10.85 29.98
C ARG A 744 24.14 11.58 28.98
N HIS A 745 24.32 11.32 27.68
CA HIS A 745 23.43 11.80 26.62
C HIS A 745 22.25 10.85 26.43
N SER A 746 21.05 11.41 26.18
CA SER A 746 19.91 10.70 25.59
C SER A 746 19.67 11.24 24.17
N THR A 747 19.01 10.45 23.31
CA THR A 747 18.19 10.95 22.20
C THR A 747 16.99 9.99 22.07
N ALA A 748 15.79 10.56 21.99
CA ALA A 748 14.56 9.85 22.29
C ALA A 748 13.74 9.45 21.03
N LYS A 749 12.72 8.62 21.25
CA LYS A 749 11.69 8.29 20.26
C LYS A 749 10.31 8.62 20.83
N ASN A 750 9.63 9.51 20.11
CA ASN A 750 8.19 9.69 19.95
C ASN A 750 7.29 8.78 20.81
N ALA A 751 6.56 9.42 21.73
CA ALA A 751 5.31 8.91 22.25
C ALA A 751 4.20 9.90 21.87
N GLU A 752 3.52 9.63 20.76
CA GLU A 752 2.19 10.19 20.57
C GLU A 752 1.27 9.62 21.61
N THR A 753 0.40 10.46 22.17
CA THR A 753 -0.98 10.06 22.43
C THR A 753 -1.80 11.21 22.97
N SER A 754 -3.11 11.08 22.87
CA SER A 754 -4.07 11.81 23.67
C SER A 754 -5.37 11.00 23.50
N SER A 755 -5.92 10.30 24.50
CA SER A 755 -5.47 10.04 25.89
C SER A 755 -5.23 11.31 26.73
N ASP A 756 -6.12 12.25 26.57
CA ASP A 756 -5.69 13.60 26.30
C ASP A 756 -5.65 14.49 27.54
N THR A 757 -6.20 14.01 28.65
CA THR A 757 -6.00 14.58 29.99
C THR A 757 -4.86 13.87 30.74
N VAL A 758 -4.80 12.53 30.69
CA VAL A 758 -3.87 11.74 31.53
C VAL A 758 -2.39 11.90 31.14
N LEU A 759 -2.07 12.11 29.87
CA LEU A 759 -0.66 12.33 29.48
C LEU A 759 -0.10 13.65 29.95
N ALA A 760 -0.97 14.63 30.10
CA ALA A 760 -0.57 15.95 30.54
C ALA A 760 -0.25 16.01 32.04
N GLU A 761 -0.87 15.13 32.81
CA GLU A 761 -0.52 14.92 34.21
C GLU A 761 0.72 14.02 34.33
N GLY A 762 0.91 13.01 33.46
CA GLY A 762 2.14 12.20 33.44
C GLY A 762 3.40 12.94 32.99
N LEU A 763 3.28 13.84 32.00
CA LEU A 763 4.36 14.73 31.56
C LEU A 763 4.70 15.82 32.60
N ALA A 764 3.93 15.94 33.68
CA ALA A 764 4.20 16.89 34.76
C ALA A 764 5.36 16.46 35.68
N ASP A 765 5.67 15.16 35.75
CA ASP A 765 6.72 14.58 36.63
C ASP A 765 7.98 14.09 35.87
N GLU A 766 7.87 13.64 34.61
CA GLU A 766 9.05 13.23 33.82
C GLU A 766 9.87 14.44 33.34
N THR A 767 10.89 14.80 34.12
CA THR A 767 11.81 15.93 33.80
C THR A 767 12.86 15.63 32.73
N ASP A 768 12.89 14.45 32.10
CA ASP A 768 13.97 14.02 31.17
C ASP A 768 13.48 13.40 29.82
N VAL A 769 12.34 13.84 29.28
CA VAL A 769 11.81 13.35 28.00
C VAL A 769 12.40 14.11 26.81
N GLY A 770 13.40 13.54 26.11
CA GLY A 770 14.08 14.23 24.99
C GLY A 770 13.27 14.41 23.69
N SER A 771 12.14 13.71 23.49
CA SER A 771 11.33 13.82 22.25
C SER A 771 9.87 13.42 22.47
N LEU A 772 8.95 14.25 21.99
CA LEU A 772 7.52 13.96 21.87
C LEU A 772 7.06 14.08 20.40
N ASP A 773 5.96 13.39 20.11
CA ASP A 773 5.22 13.40 18.85
C ASP A 773 3.74 13.35 19.22
N PHE A 774 2.79 13.67 18.32
CA PHE A 774 1.35 13.61 18.60
C PHE A 774 0.54 13.75 17.29
N ALA A 775 -0.30 12.79 16.86
CA ALA A 775 -1.09 12.95 15.64
C ALA A 775 -2.57 12.55 15.79
N TYR A 776 -3.43 13.45 15.30
CA TYR A 776 -4.89 13.30 15.30
C TYR A 776 -5.46 13.56 13.92
N HIS A 777 -6.16 12.55 13.40
CA HIS A 777 -7.12 12.72 12.32
C HIS A 777 -8.53 12.74 12.90
N PHE A 778 -9.13 13.94 12.91
CA PHE A 778 -10.50 14.13 13.39
C PHE A 778 -11.50 13.91 12.25
N ASP A 779 -12.24 12.81 12.30
CA ASP A 779 -13.44 12.65 11.48
C ASP A 779 -14.64 13.39 12.10
N ASN A 780 -15.56 13.85 11.26
CA ASN A 780 -16.50 14.96 11.50
C ASN A 780 -17.59 14.72 12.57
N SER A 781 -17.51 13.64 13.35
CA SER A 781 -18.52 13.21 14.32
C SER A 781 -18.13 13.36 15.81
N ALA A 782 -16.85 13.59 16.14
CA ALA A 782 -16.33 13.58 17.51
C ALA A 782 -16.02 14.97 18.11
N LEU A 783 -16.73 16.02 17.67
CA LEU A 783 -16.41 17.43 17.93
C LEU A 783 -16.52 17.92 19.39
N SER A 784 -16.96 17.15 20.39
CA SER A 784 -17.30 17.73 21.71
C SER A 784 -16.19 17.76 22.77
N LYS A 785 -15.05 17.09 22.56
CA LYS A 785 -14.01 16.97 23.59
C LYS A 785 -12.67 17.64 23.24
N VAL A 786 -12.34 17.82 21.96
CA VAL A 786 -11.00 18.24 21.47
C VAL A 786 -10.34 19.42 22.22
N PRO A 787 -11.04 20.47 22.70
CA PRO A 787 -10.39 21.61 23.35
C PRO A 787 -9.80 21.29 24.72
N SER A 788 -10.48 20.49 25.57
CA SER A 788 -9.92 20.09 26.88
C SER A 788 -8.69 19.21 26.69
N LEU A 789 -8.72 18.40 25.64
CA LEU A 789 -7.72 17.44 25.27
C LEU A 789 -6.43 18.15 24.80
N PHE A 790 -6.58 19.20 24.00
CA PHE A 790 -5.49 20.10 23.61
C PHE A 790 -4.98 20.96 24.78
N GLU A 791 -5.85 21.50 25.63
CA GLU A 791 -5.42 22.30 26.80
C GLU A 791 -4.57 21.51 27.79
N THR A 792 -4.94 20.26 28.08
CA THR A 792 -4.12 19.44 28.98
C THR A 792 -2.76 19.17 28.31
N MET A 793 -2.71 18.72 27.04
CA MET A 793 -1.44 18.56 26.31
C MET A 793 -0.56 19.83 26.36
N CYS A 794 -1.14 21.03 26.29
CA CYS A 794 -0.38 22.26 26.50
C CYS A 794 0.19 22.35 27.93
N SER A 795 -0.62 22.04 28.96
CA SER A 795 -0.19 22.04 30.37
C SER A 795 0.97 21.08 30.64
N ALA A 796 1.03 19.98 29.90
CA ALA A 796 2.10 18.98 29.92
C ALA A 796 3.49 19.57 29.68
N LEU A 797 3.59 20.48 28.70
CA LEU A 797 4.86 21.00 28.22
C LEU A 797 5.57 21.93 29.22
N LEU A 798 4.85 22.44 30.24
CA LEU A 798 5.42 23.25 31.31
C LEU A 798 6.49 22.52 32.15
N CYS A 799 6.42 21.18 32.21
CA CYS A 799 7.31 20.37 33.04
C CYS A 799 8.39 19.61 32.24
N ALA A 800 8.19 19.45 30.93
CA ALA A 800 9.11 18.79 30.01
C ALA A 800 10.35 19.66 29.68
N THR A 801 11.07 20.13 30.71
CA THR A 801 12.13 21.16 30.61
C THR A 801 13.38 20.75 29.82
N THR A 802 13.49 19.48 29.45
CA THR A 802 14.59 18.82 28.72
C THR A 802 14.21 18.41 27.29
N LEU A 803 12.98 18.69 26.87
CA LEU A 803 12.46 18.28 25.56
C LEU A 803 13.26 18.91 24.41
N GLU A 804 13.96 18.08 23.65
CA GLU A 804 14.73 18.51 22.47
C GLU A 804 13.92 18.44 21.17
N LYS A 805 12.89 17.58 21.09
CA LYS A 805 12.00 17.48 19.91
C LYS A 805 10.52 17.44 20.27
N LEU A 806 9.69 18.20 19.56
CA LEU A 806 8.23 18.15 19.64
C LEU A 806 7.63 18.09 18.23
N SER A 807 6.87 17.05 17.96
CA SER A 807 5.99 16.95 16.80
C SER A 807 4.52 16.94 17.25
N LEU A 808 3.65 17.63 16.53
CA LEU A 808 2.20 17.69 16.78
C LEU A 808 1.44 17.93 15.47
N LYS A 809 0.44 17.09 15.21
CA LYS A 809 -0.38 17.08 14.01
C LYS A 809 -1.86 17.03 14.38
N VAL A 810 -2.58 18.09 14.06
CA VAL A 810 -4.00 18.30 14.32
C VAL A 810 -4.66 18.73 13.01
N VAL A 811 -5.16 17.75 12.25
CA VAL A 811 -5.70 17.98 10.89
C VAL A 811 -7.22 18.12 10.92
N GLY A 812 -7.73 19.14 10.23
CA GLY A 812 -9.15 19.38 9.97
C GLY A 812 -9.96 19.90 11.17
N CYS A 813 -9.33 20.14 12.32
CA CYS A 813 -10.05 20.46 13.54
C CYS A 813 -10.62 21.88 13.56
N GLN A 814 -11.95 22.00 13.53
CA GLN A 814 -12.65 23.29 13.53
C GLN A 814 -12.70 23.98 14.91
N GLN A 815 -11.99 23.47 15.91
CA GLN A 815 -12.00 23.99 17.28
C GLN A 815 -10.64 24.44 17.82
N ILE A 816 -9.55 24.17 17.10
CA ILE A 816 -8.26 24.81 17.38
C ILE A 816 -8.29 26.22 16.79
N ASN A 817 -8.01 27.20 17.65
CA ASN A 817 -8.05 28.63 17.33
C ASN A 817 -6.81 29.35 17.89
N ASP A 818 -6.72 30.66 17.66
CA ASP A 818 -5.60 31.49 18.12
C ASP A 818 -5.27 31.37 19.61
N ALA A 819 -6.28 31.25 20.48
CA ALA A 819 -6.06 31.12 21.91
C ALA A 819 -5.45 29.76 22.27
N ALA A 820 -5.83 28.70 21.55
CA ALA A 820 -5.20 27.39 21.69
C ALA A 820 -3.73 27.43 21.23
N VAL A 821 -3.46 28.00 20.05
CA VAL A 821 -2.07 28.14 19.54
C VAL A 821 -1.21 28.99 20.48
N ALA A 822 -1.76 30.07 21.04
CA ALA A 822 -1.07 30.88 22.04
C ALA A 822 -0.79 30.11 23.35
N ALA A 823 -1.75 29.32 23.84
CA ALA A 823 -1.58 28.49 25.04
C ALA A 823 -0.54 27.36 24.85
N LEU A 824 -0.41 26.82 23.64
CA LEU A 824 0.68 25.93 23.25
C LEU A 824 2.03 26.67 23.26
N ALA A 825 2.07 27.82 22.60
CA ALA A 825 3.27 28.64 22.45
C ALA A 825 3.87 29.07 23.80
N GLU A 826 3.04 29.53 24.75
CA GLU A 826 3.48 29.93 26.09
C GLU A 826 4.16 28.83 26.90
N ARG A 827 4.00 27.56 26.49
CA ARG A 827 4.43 26.37 27.24
C ARG A 827 5.52 25.57 26.52
N LEU A 828 6.02 26.04 25.36
CA LEU A 828 7.12 25.40 24.64
C LEU A 828 8.41 25.37 25.48
N PRO A 829 9.06 24.20 25.68
CA PRO A 829 10.31 24.09 26.44
C PRO A 829 11.48 24.85 25.81
N ILE A 830 12.30 25.50 26.65
CA ILE A 830 13.45 26.31 26.21
C ILE A 830 14.59 25.42 25.65
N SER A 831 14.56 24.12 25.91
CA SER A 831 15.52 23.11 25.41
C SER A 831 15.28 22.68 23.96
N LEU A 832 14.16 23.07 23.34
CA LEU A 832 13.69 22.51 22.07
C LEU A 832 14.62 22.82 20.88
N GLN A 833 15.07 21.78 20.19
CA GLN A 833 15.93 21.83 19.00
C GLN A 833 15.17 21.49 17.71
N ASP A 834 14.06 20.76 17.77
CA ASP A 834 13.23 20.38 16.62
C ASP A 834 11.74 20.57 16.95
N LEU A 835 11.05 21.45 16.22
CA LEU A 835 9.62 21.73 16.40
C LEU A 835 8.87 21.51 15.09
N GLN A 836 7.88 20.60 15.10
CA GLN A 836 7.07 20.24 13.93
C GLN A 836 5.59 20.38 14.31
N LEU A 837 4.90 21.38 13.74
CA LEU A 837 3.48 21.61 14.00
C LEU A 837 2.68 21.57 12.69
N ASP A 838 1.69 20.68 12.60
CA ASP A 838 0.77 20.55 11.47
C ASP A 838 -0.66 20.85 11.93
N PHE A 839 -1.20 21.96 11.46
CA PHE A 839 -2.56 22.43 11.71
C PHE A 839 -3.41 22.48 10.42
N MET A 840 -3.08 21.66 9.41
CA MET A 840 -3.76 21.61 8.12
C MET A 840 -5.30 21.64 8.27
N GLY A 841 -5.95 22.64 7.67
CA GLY A 841 -7.40 22.78 7.65
C GLY A 841 -8.06 23.33 8.94
N CYS A 842 -7.29 23.75 9.95
CA CYS A 842 -7.82 24.38 11.17
C CYS A 842 -8.28 25.84 10.91
N GLN A 843 -9.53 26.00 10.45
CA GLN A 843 -10.05 27.27 9.93
C GLN A 843 -10.15 28.44 10.92
N GLN A 844 -9.91 28.23 12.23
CA GLN A 844 -10.00 29.28 13.26
C GLN A 844 -8.64 29.82 13.73
N ILE A 845 -7.55 29.45 13.05
CA ILE A 845 -6.22 30.05 13.26
C ILE A 845 -6.04 31.24 12.31
N SER A 846 -5.65 32.38 12.87
CA SER A 846 -5.40 33.65 12.20
C SER A 846 -3.99 34.17 12.51
N ASP A 847 -3.70 35.38 12.03
CA ASP A 847 -2.46 36.11 12.34
C ASP A 847 -2.13 36.19 13.83
N ALA A 848 -3.15 36.26 14.70
CA ALA A 848 -2.94 36.37 16.14
C ALA A 848 -2.33 35.08 16.73
N GLY A 849 -2.77 33.90 16.28
CA GLY A 849 -2.21 32.62 16.70
C GLY A 849 -0.79 32.42 16.19
N VAL A 850 -0.52 32.78 14.92
CA VAL A 850 0.83 32.69 14.33
C VAL A 850 1.80 33.65 15.02
N ALA A 851 1.38 34.89 15.32
CA ALA A 851 2.18 35.86 16.05
C ALA A 851 2.46 35.42 17.50
N ALA A 852 1.46 34.85 18.20
CA ALA A 852 1.64 34.32 19.55
C ALA A 852 2.63 33.14 19.58
N LEU A 853 2.59 32.26 18.58
CA LEU A 853 3.59 31.20 18.39
C LEU A 853 4.99 31.77 18.16
N ALA A 854 5.10 32.74 17.24
CA ALA A 854 6.35 33.40 16.90
C ALA A 854 7.04 34.03 18.11
N GLU A 855 6.31 34.74 18.98
CA GLU A 855 6.88 35.39 20.16
C GLU A 855 7.51 34.42 21.18
N LYS A 856 7.23 33.11 21.10
CA LYS A 856 7.65 32.09 22.08
C LYS A 856 8.54 31.00 21.50
N LEU A 857 8.96 31.08 20.23
CA LEU A 857 9.86 30.10 19.63
C LEU A 857 11.18 29.97 20.43
N PRO A 858 11.56 28.76 20.89
CA PRO A 858 12.80 28.56 21.63
C PRO A 858 14.05 28.93 20.82
N ILE A 859 14.97 29.66 21.45
CA ILE A 859 16.21 30.18 20.84
C ILE A 859 17.20 29.05 20.49
N SER A 860 16.99 27.85 21.03
CA SER A 860 17.75 26.62 20.78
C SER A 860 17.37 25.88 19.49
N LEU A 861 16.25 26.26 18.83
CA LEU A 861 15.73 25.54 17.67
C LEU A 861 16.73 25.47 16.51
N GLN A 862 17.01 24.24 16.06
CA GLN A 862 17.79 23.91 14.87
C GLN A 862 16.91 23.50 13.69
N GLN A 863 15.72 22.95 13.95
CA GLN A 863 14.73 22.57 12.94
C GLN A 863 13.35 23.14 13.31
N LEU A 864 12.68 23.77 12.33
CA LEU A 864 11.32 24.27 12.48
C LEU A 864 10.49 23.88 11.26
N GLN A 865 9.40 23.16 11.47
CA GLN A 865 8.39 22.82 10.47
C GLN A 865 7.03 23.32 10.94
N LEU A 866 6.36 24.17 10.15
CA LEU A 866 5.01 24.66 10.41
C LEU A 866 4.14 24.45 9.16
N VAL A 867 3.03 23.74 9.31
CA VAL A 867 2.05 23.47 8.24
C VAL A 867 0.71 24.10 8.61
N PHE A 868 0.33 25.14 7.88
CA PHE A 868 -0.94 25.86 8.01
C PHE A 868 -1.78 25.76 6.72
N TYR A 869 -1.62 24.67 5.96
CA TYR A 869 -2.36 24.41 4.71
C TYR A 869 -3.85 24.72 4.87
N GLY A 870 -4.36 25.62 4.03
CA GLY A 870 -5.78 25.96 3.94
C GLY A 870 -6.34 26.80 5.09
N CYS A 871 -5.51 27.34 6.00
CA CYS A 871 -5.94 28.24 7.07
C CYS A 871 -6.26 29.65 6.51
N GLN A 872 -7.53 29.90 6.19
CA GLN A 872 -7.96 31.08 5.41
C GLN A 872 -7.83 32.44 6.12
N GLN A 873 -7.59 32.46 7.44
CA GLN A 873 -7.51 33.70 8.25
C GLN A 873 -6.07 34.17 8.51
N ILE A 874 -5.06 33.50 7.95
CA ILE A 874 -3.65 33.93 8.01
C ILE A 874 -3.36 34.84 6.82
N SER A 875 -2.73 35.98 7.09
CA SER A 875 -2.30 37.01 6.14
C SER A 875 -0.82 37.33 6.30
N ASP A 876 -0.36 38.34 5.56
CA ASP A 876 0.97 38.93 5.70
C ASP A 876 1.34 39.29 7.16
N ALA A 877 0.38 39.71 7.99
CA ALA A 877 0.67 40.15 9.35
C ALA A 877 1.17 39.00 10.24
N GLY A 878 0.58 37.81 10.15
CA GLY A 878 0.98 36.63 10.92
C GLY A 878 2.33 36.08 10.47
N VAL A 879 2.54 35.95 9.16
CA VAL A 879 3.80 35.42 8.62
C VAL A 879 4.96 36.43 8.79
N ALA A 880 4.70 37.74 8.80
CA ALA A 880 5.71 38.76 9.13
C ALA A 880 6.09 38.72 10.62
N ALA A 881 5.12 38.51 11.52
CA ALA A 881 5.38 38.32 12.94
C ALA A 881 6.25 37.07 13.19
N LEU A 882 6.02 35.98 12.44
CA LEU A 882 6.86 34.79 12.43
C LEU A 882 8.29 35.08 11.95
N ALA A 883 8.43 35.76 10.82
CA ALA A 883 9.72 36.14 10.24
C ALA A 883 10.61 36.91 11.23
N GLU A 884 10.06 37.93 11.91
CA GLU A 884 10.77 38.76 12.90
C GLU A 884 11.25 38.00 14.16
N LYS A 885 10.85 36.73 14.33
CA LYS A 885 11.16 35.91 15.51
C LYS A 885 11.85 34.58 15.19
N LEU A 886 12.23 34.33 13.94
CA LEU A 886 12.95 33.10 13.58
C LEU A 886 14.26 32.94 14.37
N PRO A 887 14.47 31.81 15.08
CA PRO A 887 15.71 31.56 15.82
C PRO A 887 16.94 31.53 14.91
N ILE A 888 18.00 32.26 15.31
CA ILE A 888 19.25 32.41 14.55
C ILE A 888 20.04 31.07 14.46
N SER A 889 19.69 30.09 15.29
CA SER A 889 20.25 28.74 15.36
C SER A 889 19.68 27.75 14.34
N LEU A 890 18.65 28.13 13.56
CA LEU A 890 18.01 27.22 12.60
C LEU A 890 18.94 26.79 11.48
N HIS A 891 19.00 25.48 11.26
CA HIS A 891 19.65 24.81 10.14
C HIS A 891 18.63 24.27 9.14
N GLN A 892 17.39 24.02 9.55
CA GLN A 892 16.29 23.58 8.70
C GLN A 892 15.02 24.38 9.00
N LEU A 893 14.41 24.95 7.96
CA LEU A 893 13.15 25.70 8.04
C LEU A 893 12.19 25.19 6.97
N GLN A 894 11.01 24.75 7.38
CA GLN A 894 9.94 24.30 6.51
C GLN A 894 8.65 25.05 6.86
N LEU A 895 8.10 25.81 5.92
CA LEU A 895 6.84 26.55 6.11
C LEU A 895 5.89 26.23 4.96
N ASN A 896 4.71 25.68 5.28
CA ASN A 896 3.63 25.49 4.32
C ASN A 896 2.46 26.40 4.69
N PHE A 897 2.17 27.35 3.80
CA PHE A 897 1.02 28.23 3.83
C PHE A 897 0.15 28.08 2.57
N ASN A 898 0.15 26.88 1.97
CA ASN A 898 -0.60 26.60 0.75
C ASN A 898 -2.09 26.91 0.97
N SER A 899 -2.70 27.55 -0.02
CA SER A 899 -4.08 28.04 -0.01
C SER A 899 -4.40 29.10 1.05
N CYS A 900 -3.41 29.75 1.69
CA CYS A 900 -3.65 30.96 2.50
C CYS A 900 -3.81 32.19 1.58
N GLN A 901 -5.07 32.50 1.24
CA GLN A 901 -5.41 33.49 0.19
C GLN A 901 -5.06 34.96 0.51
N GLN A 902 -4.65 35.28 1.75
CA GLN A 902 -4.34 36.64 2.20
C GLN A 902 -2.83 36.93 2.32
N ILE A 903 -1.99 36.06 1.76
CA ILE A 903 -0.53 36.22 1.68
C ILE A 903 -0.13 36.86 0.35
N SER A 904 0.75 37.86 0.40
CA SER A 904 1.28 38.63 -0.73
C SER A 904 2.81 38.71 -0.75
N ASP A 905 3.36 39.36 -1.78
CA ASP A 905 4.81 39.63 -1.92
C ASP A 905 5.46 40.23 -0.68
N ALA A 906 4.73 41.11 0.03
CA ALA A 906 5.26 41.89 1.13
C ALA A 906 5.81 41.00 2.25
N VAL A 907 5.15 39.87 2.52
CA VAL A 907 5.59 38.95 3.57
C VAL A 907 6.62 37.95 3.11
N VAL A 908 6.63 37.54 1.83
CA VAL A 908 7.72 36.72 1.29
C VAL A 908 9.03 37.51 1.33
N ALA A 909 8.99 38.81 1.00
CA ALA A 909 10.13 39.71 1.16
C ALA A 909 10.54 39.90 2.63
N ALA A 910 9.59 40.11 3.55
CA ALA A 910 9.88 40.24 4.97
C ALA A 910 10.47 38.96 5.59
N LEU A 911 9.99 37.79 5.16
CA LEU A 911 10.52 36.48 5.54
C LEU A 911 11.96 36.31 5.04
N ALA A 912 12.21 36.67 3.77
CA ALA A 912 13.52 36.63 3.16
C ALA A 912 14.57 37.46 3.92
N GLU A 913 14.22 38.68 4.33
CA GLU A 913 15.13 39.55 5.11
C GLU A 913 15.53 38.98 6.48
N LYS A 914 14.79 38.00 7.00
CA LYS A 914 14.97 37.42 8.35
C LYS A 914 15.42 35.97 8.34
N LEU A 915 15.72 35.39 7.18
CA LEU A 915 16.23 34.02 7.07
C LEU A 915 17.56 33.87 7.86
N PRO A 916 17.67 32.88 8.77
CA PRO A 916 18.90 32.63 9.52
C PRO A 916 20.10 32.29 8.62
N ILE A 917 21.27 32.88 8.91
CA ILE A 917 22.49 32.71 8.09
C ILE A 917 23.09 31.29 8.21
N SER A 918 22.72 30.54 9.24
CA SER A 918 23.09 29.13 9.49
C SER A 918 22.31 28.11 8.64
N LEU A 919 21.26 28.54 7.93
CA LEU A 919 20.30 27.64 7.31
C LEU A 919 20.90 26.78 6.19
N GLN A 920 20.77 25.46 6.33
CA GLN A 920 21.24 24.45 5.36
C GLN A 920 20.09 23.88 4.52
N GLN A 921 18.86 23.90 5.04
CA GLN A 921 17.67 23.42 4.34
C GLN A 921 16.53 24.44 4.46
N LEU A 922 15.95 24.83 3.32
CA LEU A 922 14.82 25.74 3.24
C LEU A 922 13.73 25.12 2.37
N GLN A 923 12.52 25.03 2.91
CA GLN A 923 11.32 24.59 2.22
C GLN A 923 10.22 25.63 2.46
N LEU A 924 9.77 26.30 1.40
CA LEU A 924 8.68 27.26 1.46
C LEU A 924 7.60 26.86 0.46
N GLU A 925 6.39 26.64 0.94
CA GLU A 925 5.25 26.24 0.13
C GLU A 925 4.15 27.31 0.26
N PHE A 926 3.82 27.92 -0.88
CA PHE A 926 2.81 28.96 -1.03
C PHE A 926 1.86 28.67 -2.21
N SER A 927 1.58 27.40 -2.48
CA SER A 927 0.71 26.99 -3.59
C SER A 927 -0.68 27.62 -3.45
N CYS A 928 -1.28 28.09 -4.54
CA CYS A 928 -2.56 28.80 -4.59
C CYS A 928 -2.60 30.14 -3.82
N CYS A 929 -1.46 30.77 -3.48
CA CYS A 929 -1.42 32.12 -2.90
C CYS A 929 -1.46 33.19 -4.00
N ASN A 930 -2.66 33.53 -4.45
CA ASN A 930 -2.93 34.33 -5.65
C ASN A 930 -2.45 35.81 -5.64
N GLN A 931 -1.85 36.29 -4.55
CA GLN A 931 -1.28 37.65 -4.44
C GLN A 931 0.26 37.65 -4.42
N ILE A 932 0.88 36.51 -4.76
CA ILE A 932 2.33 36.37 -4.95
C ILE A 932 2.65 36.52 -6.44
N CYS A 933 3.57 37.42 -6.76
CA CYS A 933 4.10 37.66 -8.10
C CYS A 933 5.65 37.63 -8.12
N ASP A 934 6.25 38.03 -9.23
CA ASP A 934 7.70 38.08 -9.43
C ASP A 934 8.49 38.79 -8.32
N ALA A 935 7.90 39.83 -7.71
CA ALA A 935 8.57 40.62 -6.68
C ALA A 935 8.86 39.80 -5.42
N ALA A 936 7.97 38.88 -5.03
CA ALA A 936 8.18 37.94 -3.93
C ALA A 936 9.41 37.06 -4.15
N VAL A 937 9.46 36.41 -5.32
CA VAL A 937 10.49 35.43 -5.66
C VAL A 937 11.85 36.13 -5.82
N ALA A 938 11.88 37.32 -6.42
CA ALA A 938 13.08 38.14 -6.52
C ALA A 938 13.60 38.58 -5.13
N ALA A 939 12.72 39.04 -4.24
CA ALA A 939 13.11 39.44 -2.89
C ALA A 939 13.63 38.25 -2.06
N LEU A 940 13.01 37.07 -2.21
CA LEU A 940 13.49 35.82 -1.61
C LEU A 940 14.88 35.43 -2.14
N ALA A 941 15.05 35.46 -3.46
CA ALA A 941 16.31 35.13 -4.12
C ALA A 941 17.48 35.98 -3.62
N GLU A 942 17.28 37.30 -3.46
CA GLU A 942 18.32 38.21 -2.97
C GLU A 942 18.87 37.88 -1.57
N LYS A 943 18.10 37.17 -0.73
CA LYS A 943 18.44 36.92 0.67
C LYS A 943 18.70 35.44 1.00
N LEU A 944 18.73 34.55 0.01
CA LEU A 944 18.99 33.13 0.24
C LEU A 944 20.34 32.92 0.98
N PRO A 945 20.37 32.19 2.12
CA PRO A 945 21.60 31.94 2.87
C PRO A 945 22.68 31.21 2.04
N ILE A 946 23.93 31.69 2.13
CA ILE A 946 25.06 31.12 1.38
C ILE A 946 25.44 29.69 1.87
N SER A 947 24.98 29.31 3.05
CA SER A 947 25.13 27.99 3.68
C SER A 947 24.15 26.93 3.13
N LEU A 948 23.19 27.32 2.29
CA LEU A 948 22.06 26.48 1.91
C LEU A 948 22.48 25.31 0.99
N GLN A 949 22.19 24.08 1.43
CA GLN A 949 22.47 22.83 0.71
C GLN A 949 21.22 22.24 0.04
N GLN A 950 20.03 22.54 0.58
CA GLN A 950 18.76 22.10 0.02
C GLN A 950 17.77 23.27 -0.05
N LEU A 951 17.20 23.49 -1.22
CA LEU A 951 16.16 24.49 -1.46
C LEU A 951 14.95 23.79 -2.10
N GLN A 952 13.79 23.92 -1.47
CA GLN A 952 12.49 23.54 -2.02
C GLN A 952 11.58 24.78 -2.01
N LEU A 953 11.06 25.16 -3.17
CA LEU A 953 10.07 26.23 -3.30
C LEU A 953 8.87 25.70 -4.09
N ASP A 954 7.67 25.92 -3.58
CA ASP A 954 6.42 25.56 -4.25
C ASP A 954 5.53 26.81 -4.39
N PHE A 955 5.31 27.20 -5.64
CA PHE A 955 4.40 28.29 -6.03
C PHE A 955 3.34 27.81 -7.04
N THR A 956 2.95 26.54 -6.95
CA THR A 956 1.92 25.92 -7.79
C THR A 956 0.62 26.74 -7.75
N TYR A 957 0.01 27.05 -8.89
CA TYR A 957 -1.14 27.97 -9.06
C TYR A 957 -0.91 29.43 -8.62
N CYS A 958 0.33 29.93 -8.51
CA CYS A 958 0.58 31.37 -8.40
C CYS A 958 0.59 32.02 -9.80
N GLU A 959 -0.59 32.42 -10.28
CA GLU A 959 -0.82 32.89 -11.66
C GLU A 959 0.03 34.12 -12.07
N GLN A 960 0.52 34.93 -11.12
CA GLN A 960 1.28 36.17 -11.37
C GLN A 960 2.81 35.98 -11.37
N ILE A 961 3.28 34.73 -11.43
CA ILE A 961 4.70 34.39 -11.52
C ILE A 961 5.08 34.15 -12.99
N SER A 962 6.08 34.89 -13.46
CA SER A 962 6.56 34.91 -14.84
C SER A 962 8.03 34.47 -14.96
N ASP A 963 8.57 34.56 -16.17
CA ASP A 963 10.00 34.39 -16.45
C ASP A 963 10.91 35.27 -15.57
N ALA A 964 10.42 36.44 -15.11
CA ALA A 964 11.22 37.36 -14.30
C ALA A 964 11.49 36.82 -12.89
N ALA A 965 10.52 36.18 -12.23
CA ALA A 965 10.73 35.43 -10.99
C ALA A 965 11.82 34.37 -11.16
N VAL A 966 11.67 33.54 -12.19
CA VAL A 966 12.52 32.38 -12.44
C VAL A 966 13.96 32.83 -12.72
N ALA A 967 14.14 33.88 -13.53
CA ALA A 967 15.44 34.48 -13.80
C ALA A 967 16.06 35.13 -12.55
N ALA A 968 15.29 35.87 -11.75
CA ALA A 968 15.77 36.50 -10.52
C ALA A 968 16.23 35.45 -9.49
N LEU A 969 15.47 34.35 -9.34
CA LEU A 969 15.86 33.20 -8.52
C LEU A 969 17.16 32.56 -9.02
N ALA A 970 17.21 32.26 -10.32
CA ALA A 970 18.36 31.63 -10.96
C ALA A 970 19.67 32.40 -10.73
N GLU A 971 19.64 33.73 -10.84
CA GLU A 971 20.82 34.57 -10.61
C GLU A 971 21.44 34.48 -9.21
N LYS A 972 20.65 34.07 -8.20
CA LYS A 972 21.05 34.12 -6.78
C LYS A 972 21.11 32.75 -6.10
N LEU A 973 20.89 31.65 -6.81
CA LEU A 973 20.98 30.29 -6.26
C LEU A 973 22.35 30.05 -5.56
N PRO A 974 22.36 29.67 -4.27
CA PRO A 974 23.62 29.42 -3.56
C PRO A 974 24.47 28.31 -4.19
N ILE A 975 25.77 28.56 -4.31
CA ILE A 975 26.76 27.65 -4.92
C ILE A 975 26.94 26.37 -4.08
N SER A 976 26.49 26.36 -2.83
CA SER A 976 26.46 25.23 -1.90
C SER A 976 25.30 24.25 -2.14
N LEU A 977 24.34 24.56 -3.02
CA LEU A 977 23.16 23.71 -3.24
C LEU A 977 23.51 22.34 -3.83
N HIS A 978 23.09 21.29 -3.13
CA HIS A 978 23.15 19.89 -3.56
C HIS A 978 21.77 19.35 -3.99
N ARG A 979 20.69 19.93 -3.47
CA ARG A 979 19.30 19.61 -3.83
C ARG A 979 18.55 20.90 -4.17
N LEU A 980 17.93 20.94 -5.34
CA LEU A 980 17.02 22.01 -5.75
C LEU A 980 15.70 21.38 -6.20
N GLN A 981 14.60 21.80 -5.59
CA GLN A 981 13.24 21.44 -5.98
C GLN A 981 12.44 22.72 -6.18
N LEU A 982 11.90 22.94 -7.38
CA LEU A 982 11.05 24.09 -7.69
C LEU A 982 9.75 23.59 -8.32
N SER A 983 8.60 23.99 -7.79
CA SER A 983 7.30 23.81 -8.44
C SER A 983 6.71 25.15 -8.86
N PHE A 984 6.36 25.23 -10.13
CA PHE A 984 5.60 26.31 -10.75
C PHE A 984 4.44 25.72 -11.58
N GLU A 985 3.85 24.60 -11.13
CA GLU A 985 2.69 24.00 -11.79
C GLU A 985 1.58 25.06 -11.98
N GLU A 986 1.05 25.16 -13.19
CA GLU A 986 0.00 26.07 -13.65
C GLU A 986 0.34 27.58 -13.49
N CYS A 987 1.62 27.94 -13.36
CA CYS A 987 2.09 29.33 -13.53
C CYS A 987 2.14 29.68 -15.04
N TRP A 988 1.03 30.19 -15.59
CA TRP A 988 0.84 30.36 -17.03
C TRP A 988 1.73 31.44 -17.68
N GLU A 989 2.35 32.34 -16.92
CA GLU A 989 3.25 33.40 -17.44
C GLU A 989 4.72 32.97 -17.58
N ILE A 990 5.07 31.73 -17.21
CA ILE A 990 6.40 31.16 -17.44
C ILE A 990 6.51 30.58 -18.86
N SER A 991 7.57 30.96 -19.57
CA SER A 991 7.89 30.57 -20.93
C SER A 991 9.27 29.91 -21.05
N ASP A 992 9.67 29.63 -22.29
CA ASP A 992 11.03 29.15 -22.62
C ASP A 992 12.14 30.08 -22.08
N ALA A 993 11.88 31.38 -21.93
CA ALA A 993 12.88 32.34 -21.47
C ALA A 993 13.24 32.16 -19.99
N GLY A 994 12.27 31.93 -19.11
CA GLY A 994 12.49 31.65 -17.70
C GLY A 994 13.18 30.31 -17.50
N VAL A 995 12.74 29.27 -18.22
CA VAL A 995 13.40 27.95 -18.21
C VAL A 995 14.86 28.04 -18.66
N ALA A 996 15.15 28.80 -19.72
CA ALA A 996 16.52 29.02 -20.20
C ALA A 996 17.37 29.84 -19.22
N ALA A 997 16.79 30.87 -18.58
CA ALA A 997 17.47 31.67 -17.57
C ALA A 997 17.85 30.84 -16.33
N LEU A 998 16.95 29.96 -15.88
CA LEU A 998 17.23 28.99 -14.82
C LEU A 998 18.37 28.05 -15.23
N ALA A 999 18.25 27.44 -16.41
CA ALA A 999 19.21 26.51 -16.95
C ALA A 999 20.64 27.07 -17.01
N GLU A 1000 20.80 28.34 -17.38
CA GLU A 1000 22.13 28.99 -17.49
C GLU A 1000 22.86 29.13 -16.13
N LYS A 1001 22.12 29.17 -15.01
CA LYS A 1001 22.67 29.49 -13.68
C LYS A 1001 22.60 28.35 -12.65
N LEU A 1002 22.14 27.16 -13.04
CA LEU A 1002 22.08 25.99 -12.14
C LEU A 1002 23.45 25.70 -11.48
N PRO A 1003 23.55 25.61 -10.14
CA PRO A 1003 24.81 25.30 -9.46
C PRO A 1003 25.41 23.95 -9.88
N ILE A 1004 26.72 23.95 -10.14
CA ILE A 1004 27.49 22.76 -10.58
C ILE A 1004 27.55 21.67 -9.48
N SER A 1005 27.33 22.07 -8.23
CA SER A 1005 27.27 21.27 -7.00
C SER A 1005 25.98 20.45 -6.84
N LEU A 1006 24.97 20.64 -7.70
CA LEU A 1006 23.70 19.92 -7.62
C LEU A 1006 23.88 18.43 -7.90
N HIS A 1007 23.33 17.62 -7.00
CA HIS A 1007 23.19 16.16 -7.12
C HIS A 1007 21.73 15.74 -7.37
N GLN A 1008 20.77 16.54 -6.92
CA GLN A 1008 19.35 16.32 -7.15
C GLN A 1008 18.70 17.60 -7.67
N LEU A 1009 18.05 17.52 -8.82
CA LEU A 1009 17.27 18.61 -9.40
C LEU A 1009 15.86 18.11 -9.70
N GLN A 1010 14.85 18.78 -9.14
CA GLN A 1010 13.44 18.57 -9.45
C GLN A 1010 12.83 19.89 -9.90
N LEU A 1011 12.28 19.91 -11.12
CA LEU A 1011 11.58 21.06 -11.66
C LEU A 1011 10.20 20.61 -12.15
N ASP A 1012 9.15 21.19 -11.59
CA ASP A 1012 7.78 20.99 -12.03
C ASP A 1012 7.28 22.28 -12.70
N PHE A 1013 6.93 22.16 -13.98
CA PHE A 1013 6.31 23.20 -14.79
C PHE A 1013 5.02 22.67 -15.43
N MET A 1014 4.36 21.68 -14.82
CA MET A 1014 3.11 21.11 -15.34
C MET A 1014 2.09 22.23 -15.61
N GLY A 1015 1.41 22.20 -16.75
CA GLY A 1015 0.42 23.22 -17.11
C GLY A 1015 0.97 24.59 -17.55
N CYS A 1016 2.28 24.87 -17.46
CA CYS A 1016 2.85 26.11 -17.98
C CYS A 1016 2.68 26.20 -19.52
N GLN A 1017 1.75 27.03 -19.97
CA GLN A 1017 1.28 27.02 -21.36
C GLN A 1017 2.23 27.66 -22.38
N GLN A 1018 3.22 28.44 -21.93
CA GLN A 1018 4.16 29.17 -22.79
C GLN A 1018 5.53 28.49 -22.94
N ILE A 1019 5.74 27.32 -22.31
CA ILE A 1019 6.94 26.50 -22.50
C ILE A 1019 6.75 25.60 -23.73
N SER A 1020 7.77 25.56 -24.59
CA SER A 1020 7.87 24.78 -25.81
C SER A 1020 9.10 23.87 -25.83
N ASP A 1021 9.34 23.19 -26.96
CA ASP A 1021 10.56 22.40 -27.18
C ASP A 1021 11.85 23.21 -26.99
N ALA A 1022 11.81 24.53 -27.20
CA ALA A 1022 12.99 25.39 -27.08
C ALA A 1022 13.46 25.53 -25.61
N GLY A 1023 12.54 25.70 -24.65
CA GLY A 1023 12.86 25.75 -23.22
C GLY A 1023 13.37 24.41 -22.70
N VAL A 1024 12.74 23.31 -23.11
CA VAL A 1024 13.20 21.95 -22.79
C VAL A 1024 14.61 21.70 -23.34
N ALA A 1025 14.89 22.12 -24.58
CA ALA A 1025 16.21 21.99 -25.19
C ALA A 1025 17.26 22.87 -24.49
N ALA A 1026 16.92 24.12 -24.15
CA ALA A 1026 17.81 25.03 -23.42
C ALA A 1026 18.17 24.47 -22.03
N LEU A 1027 17.21 23.89 -21.32
CA LEU A 1027 17.45 23.19 -20.07
C LEU A 1027 18.37 21.99 -20.29
N ALA A 1028 18.05 21.11 -21.24
CA ALA A 1028 18.82 19.90 -21.53
C ALA A 1028 20.30 20.18 -21.88
N GLU A 1029 20.59 21.29 -22.58
CA GLU A 1029 21.96 21.70 -22.94
C GLU A 1029 22.81 22.12 -21.72
N LYS A 1030 22.19 22.66 -20.65
CA LYS A 1030 22.91 23.29 -19.52
C LYS A 1030 22.84 22.54 -18.19
N LEU A 1031 22.17 21.37 -18.14
CA LEU A 1031 22.09 20.57 -16.91
C LEU A 1031 23.47 20.29 -16.29
N PRO A 1032 23.66 20.53 -14.98
CA PRO A 1032 24.91 20.24 -14.28
C PRO A 1032 25.37 18.78 -14.46
N ILE A 1033 26.68 18.62 -14.69
CA ILE A 1033 27.30 17.33 -14.98
C ILE A 1033 27.19 16.38 -13.76
N GLY A 1034 27.36 16.90 -12.54
CA GLY A 1034 27.36 16.12 -11.29
C GLY A 1034 25.99 15.70 -10.74
N LEU A 1035 24.91 15.84 -11.52
CA LEU A 1035 23.58 15.36 -11.15
C LEU A 1035 23.56 13.83 -11.01
N ARG A 1036 22.78 13.33 -10.05
CA ARG A 1036 22.52 11.90 -9.81
C ARG A 1036 21.05 11.55 -9.94
N GLN A 1037 20.19 12.51 -9.62
CA GLN A 1037 18.74 12.45 -9.73
C GLN A 1037 18.25 13.71 -10.45
N LEU A 1038 17.40 13.50 -11.44
CA LEU A 1038 16.76 14.57 -12.20
C LEU A 1038 15.27 14.23 -12.28
N HIS A 1039 14.39 15.18 -11.98
CA HIS A 1039 12.96 15.05 -12.21
C HIS A 1039 12.50 16.31 -12.93
N LEU A 1040 11.86 16.13 -14.08
CA LEU A 1040 11.36 17.21 -14.92
C LEU A 1040 9.91 16.88 -15.27
N ASP A 1041 8.97 17.68 -14.77
CA ASP A 1041 7.58 17.59 -15.19
C ASP A 1041 7.19 18.76 -16.09
N PHE A 1042 6.60 18.41 -17.21
CA PHE A 1042 6.11 19.30 -18.26
C PHE A 1042 4.79 18.75 -18.84
N ARG A 1043 4.04 17.95 -18.07
CA ARG A 1043 2.70 17.49 -18.45
C ARG A 1043 1.78 18.71 -18.58
N GLY A 1044 0.76 18.66 -19.44
CA GLY A 1044 -0.15 19.80 -19.64
C GLY A 1044 0.42 21.01 -20.43
N CYS A 1045 1.73 21.16 -20.60
CA CYS A 1045 2.34 22.17 -21.47
C CYS A 1045 2.01 21.89 -22.95
N GLN A 1046 1.11 22.67 -23.54
CA GLN A 1046 0.56 22.35 -24.87
C GLN A 1046 1.56 22.57 -26.02
N GLN A 1047 2.53 23.48 -25.86
CA GLN A 1047 3.50 23.82 -26.92
C GLN A 1047 4.73 22.90 -26.99
N ILE A 1048 4.89 22.00 -26.02
CA ILE A 1048 5.97 21.00 -26.03
C ILE A 1048 5.50 19.78 -26.82
N SER A 1049 6.24 19.39 -27.85
CA SER A 1049 6.01 18.20 -28.66
C SER A 1049 6.15 16.91 -27.85
N LYS A 1050 5.53 15.84 -28.35
CA LYS A 1050 5.66 14.50 -27.77
C LYS A 1050 7.13 14.06 -27.67
N ALA A 1051 7.95 14.37 -28.69
CA ALA A 1051 9.36 14.01 -28.74
C ALA A 1051 10.19 14.75 -27.66
N ALA A 1052 9.94 16.04 -27.43
CA ALA A 1052 10.63 16.78 -26.38
C ALA A 1052 10.21 16.34 -24.97
N ARG A 1053 8.93 15.99 -24.75
CA ARG A 1053 8.49 15.39 -23.47
C ARG A 1053 9.11 14.02 -23.22
N GLU A 1054 9.22 13.19 -24.25
CA GLU A 1054 9.92 11.89 -24.17
C GLU A 1054 11.43 12.08 -23.93
N ALA A 1055 12.06 13.10 -24.51
CA ALA A 1055 13.44 13.46 -24.23
C ALA A 1055 13.62 13.93 -22.77
N ALA A 1056 12.77 14.82 -22.27
CA ALA A 1056 12.80 15.27 -20.87
C ALA A 1056 12.59 14.12 -19.87
N GLY A 1057 11.63 13.23 -20.15
CA GLY A 1057 11.38 12.04 -19.33
C GLY A 1057 12.52 11.02 -19.36
N SER A 1058 13.23 10.89 -20.50
CA SER A 1058 14.41 10.02 -20.58
C SER A 1058 15.62 10.60 -19.84
N LEU A 1059 15.76 11.93 -19.78
CA LEU A 1059 16.76 12.61 -18.94
C LEU A 1059 16.47 12.42 -17.44
N GLY A 1060 15.20 12.45 -17.02
CA GLY A 1060 14.81 12.29 -15.60
C GLY A 1060 14.79 10.84 -15.08
N SER A 1061 14.64 9.85 -15.95
CA SER A 1061 14.50 8.43 -15.54
C SER A 1061 15.84 7.68 -15.35
N GLN A 1062 16.99 8.33 -15.58
CA GLN A 1062 18.30 7.71 -15.44
C GLN A 1062 19.00 8.11 -14.14
N THR A 1063 19.31 7.13 -13.30
CA THR A 1063 20.36 7.26 -12.29
C THR A 1063 21.70 7.39 -13.01
N LEU A 1064 22.28 8.60 -13.02
CA LEU A 1064 23.46 8.90 -13.84
C LEU A 1064 24.69 8.11 -13.36
N SER A 1065 25.24 7.30 -14.27
CA SER A 1065 26.51 6.57 -14.10
C SER A 1065 27.62 7.20 -14.94
N GLU A 1066 28.89 7.03 -14.54
CA GLU A 1066 30.07 7.65 -15.18
C GLU A 1066 30.24 7.31 -16.68
N GLU A 1067 29.59 6.26 -17.19
CA GLU A 1067 29.60 5.94 -18.63
C GLU A 1067 28.56 6.73 -19.42
N GLY A 1068 27.44 7.13 -18.81
CA GLY A 1068 26.39 7.94 -19.45
C GLY A 1068 26.82 9.39 -19.70
N GLU A 1069 27.68 9.95 -18.84
CA GLU A 1069 28.22 11.31 -19.01
C GLU A 1069 28.95 11.51 -20.35
N LYS A 1070 29.66 10.48 -20.84
CA LYS A 1070 30.42 10.53 -22.10
C LYS A 1070 29.52 10.49 -23.35
N ALA A 1071 28.28 10.02 -23.22
CA ALA A 1071 27.29 10.02 -24.30
C ALA A 1071 26.62 11.39 -24.46
N ARG A 1072 26.23 12.03 -23.34
CA ARG A 1072 25.51 13.33 -23.35
C ARG A 1072 26.29 14.45 -24.06
N VAL A 1073 27.63 14.47 -23.94
CA VAL A 1073 28.50 15.45 -24.62
C VAL A 1073 28.56 15.24 -26.15
N ARG A 1074 28.21 14.06 -26.67
CA ARG A 1074 28.23 13.76 -28.11
C ARG A 1074 26.92 14.07 -28.82
N GLU A 1075 25.77 13.84 -28.19
CA GLU A 1075 24.47 13.98 -28.86
C GLU A 1075 23.94 15.42 -28.89
N LEU A 1076 24.23 16.25 -27.87
CA LEU A 1076 23.82 17.66 -27.83
C LEU A 1076 24.79 18.61 -28.58
N GLY A 1077 25.88 18.10 -29.15
CA GLY A 1077 26.90 18.89 -29.85
C GLY A 1077 26.60 19.27 -31.31
N ALA A 1078 25.46 18.85 -31.86
CA ALA A 1078 25.13 18.96 -33.28
C ALA A 1078 24.60 20.36 -33.67
N ARG A 1079 25.45 21.40 -33.60
CA ARG A 1079 25.15 22.69 -34.24
C ARG A 1079 24.97 22.52 -35.76
N PRO A 1080 23.92 23.09 -36.38
CA PRO A 1080 23.93 23.27 -37.83
C PRO A 1080 25.04 24.25 -38.22
N ARG A 1081 25.83 23.90 -39.25
CA ARG A 1081 26.61 24.88 -40.01
C ARG A 1081 25.73 25.37 -41.16
N SER A 1082 25.72 26.69 -41.35
CA SER A 1082 24.95 27.50 -42.32
C SER A 1082 23.43 27.38 -42.22
#